data_AF-A0A0W0RYZ1-F1
#
_entry.id   AF-A0A0W0RYZ1-F1
#
_cell.length_a   1.000
_cell.length_b   1.000
_cell.length_c   1.000
_cell.angle_alpha   90.00
_cell.angle_beta   90.00
_cell.angle_gamma   90.00
#
_symmetry.space_group_name_H-M   'P 1'
#
loop_
_entity.id
_entity.type
_entity.pdbx_description
1 polymer ?
#
loop_
_entity_poly.entity_id
_entity_poly.type
_entity_poly.pdbx_seq_one_letter_code
_entity_poly.pdbx_strand_id
1 'polypeptide(L)'
;MIISDLFNWFQGDEESFHLVNQHLSQDLLKLEQSQAKKINRMLLSEVRLAKLSGLEPGDAQSKLEKHILFMDYLEFCRQQFAEDPKSSLFLVTLKYLLPKTPKEDLRQNAKLNELFAALLHQDKESALSFYQQNEILFKNHPEIQKRAEFELCEQKHEEAVKRVEDHLGYLSKQLSNQKNPLGIIGLCREWLSDTEQFAALILWLLQRHVSTKQILQTYLLHDFLKYHLFTLSSEDNEVFHLYALLSRFPEAKLLVETAQKTGSDERGFQHYALNGILSEKELQSISPKPPSLEFSLTTANFLALHELFGATFLTAAVITSVEHKNLTWLEALRQTLNQPEIVTKEIPRLINNIAQASSPQVLENLAALIDDHTAQHLLSKNEGAVFYLLPYKPKLFEYINEKNITEFIHQITVKHISEPEIIFQLMALFSMLPKKKNPLTQLVFQAVIDNLVHHPLLLEDEKLLRQLRKYPDCKRILTQYSEKIKKQVNDCIIEQATEPSFSSHNYHIIEDIWVDATRKLAVFDLISPQAKFNLNHKYALQAKIAEITFFSHGEFFDLDAFIESLSLPPVVKENGVSEYERILIEILAVIDNESIREQIIRKLESYPVHRLDWVEKEYAGKTIFLKAAKHGNLGLLSLLKDHIAPETFNKALITAAKANQWAFVERLCQNKNVQLSEEEIETLILQAAEHGQIKIIKYLLDTYDYEPSTAEVIQILNQAIKHNKFNVVEYFYKFSNKMPAQSVINKLFKLAVELEFWDIALFIADSEKHPPSLLTIEKTFTHAATTMQLEAMQRFCTLSTNIPRPNVIQRAFVKACQLGHLPIVQCLHDLPEKLPRAIIEKAVEQAILNGHKEIISYLYNSSIYPPNQSLVNQGIMTAVKTGKVALVEFFCSMAIKNKPAQHVINQAMYWAAKHGQAELFSALCRWEQNSPGKSVVKHTFLLGVKNGELGIVDYLCTNKMEALNQRDVEEGLILAVKLKNPQIARYLCAPPAHSPNKKSLRIAFNKAVSSDQNELADYLSEQLHSKKSHQKKTDSELDDSSDTHHEPEMDNILELDSFSETDLEIDDIPIIDNSLTIDSGTESDPDSDVNQASKVGIPLTKHGLFKAKIQRNVPSVSEDFVESMLLD
;
A
#
# COMPACT_ATOMS: atom_id res chain seq x y z
N MET A 1 -14.64 -17.61 81.78
CA MET A 1 -13.57 -18.55 81.46
C MET A 1 -12.30 -17.75 81.58
N ILE A 2 -11.49 -18.06 82.59
CA ILE A 2 -10.37 -17.21 82.96
C ILE A 2 -9.19 -17.50 82.02
N ILE A 3 -8.33 -16.52 81.75
CA ILE A 3 -7.11 -16.69 80.94
C ILE A 3 -6.26 -17.87 81.47
N SER A 4 -6.29 -18.11 82.78
CA SER A 4 -5.72 -19.30 83.44
C SER A 4 -6.29 -20.62 82.96
N ASP A 5 -7.60 -20.71 82.73
CA ASP A 5 -8.28 -21.96 82.38
C ASP A 5 -7.87 -22.41 80.97
N LEU A 6 -7.81 -21.47 80.03
CA LEU A 6 -7.35 -21.73 78.66
C LEU A 6 -5.86 -22.12 78.63
N PHE A 7 -5.02 -21.44 79.42
CA PHE A 7 -3.60 -21.78 79.51
C PHE A 7 -3.38 -23.17 80.13
N ASN A 8 -4.10 -23.47 81.22
CA ASN A 8 -4.03 -24.75 81.91
C ASN A 8 -4.54 -25.88 81.01
N TRP A 9 -5.62 -25.66 80.25
CA TRP A 9 -6.10 -26.65 79.29
C TRP A 9 -5.03 -27.00 78.25
N PHE A 10 -4.35 -26.01 77.67
CA PHE A 10 -3.30 -26.31 76.70
C PHE A 10 -2.14 -27.10 77.34
N GLN A 11 -1.70 -26.70 78.53
CA GLN A 11 -0.57 -27.32 79.25
C GLN A 11 -0.90 -28.66 79.95
N GLY A 12 -2.18 -28.98 80.14
CA GLY A 12 -2.65 -30.15 80.89
C GLY A 12 -2.79 -31.43 80.07
N ASP A 13 -2.97 -32.56 80.77
CA ASP A 13 -3.21 -33.88 80.18
C ASP A 13 -4.68 -34.16 79.83
N GLU A 14 -5.54 -33.15 79.84
CA GLU A 14 -6.97 -33.32 79.52
C GLU A 14 -7.18 -33.33 78.00
N GLU A 15 -7.91 -34.35 77.51
CA GLU A 15 -8.18 -34.55 76.08
C GLU A 15 -9.36 -33.73 75.54
N SER A 16 -10.25 -33.22 76.39
CA SER A 16 -11.39 -32.42 75.93
C SER A 16 -11.74 -31.30 76.91
N PHE A 17 -11.97 -30.11 76.36
CA PHE A 17 -12.35 -28.93 77.13
C PHE A 17 -13.36 -28.10 76.35
N HIS A 18 -14.43 -27.68 77.02
CA HIS A 18 -15.47 -26.88 76.39
C HIS A 18 -15.00 -25.42 76.25
N LEU A 19 -14.40 -25.10 75.11
CA LEU A 19 -13.84 -23.79 74.80
C LEU A 19 -14.96 -22.73 74.62
N VAL A 20 -15.14 -21.85 75.61
CA VAL A 20 -16.02 -20.66 75.51
C VAL A 20 -15.14 -19.41 75.44
N ASN A 21 -15.17 -18.72 74.31
CA ASN A 21 -14.34 -17.53 74.09
C ASN A 21 -14.84 -16.35 74.92
N GLN A 22 -13.90 -15.57 75.42
CA GLN A 22 -14.17 -14.29 76.06
C GLN A 22 -13.27 -13.25 75.43
N HIS A 23 -13.80 -12.06 75.13
CA HIS A 23 -12.95 -10.94 74.76
C HIS A 23 -12.09 -10.54 75.97
N LEU A 24 -10.82 -10.25 75.70
CA LEU A 24 -9.92 -9.71 76.72
C LEU A 24 -10.52 -8.39 77.23
N SER A 25 -10.59 -8.24 78.55
CA SER A 25 -10.99 -6.99 79.19
C SER A 25 -9.89 -6.51 80.12
N GLN A 26 -9.75 -5.19 80.24
CA GLN A 26 -8.70 -4.60 81.06
C GLN A 26 -8.84 -4.98 82.54
N ASP A 27 -10.06 -5.16 83.04
CA ASP A 27 -10.33 -5.57 84.40
C ASP A 27 -9.97 -7.04 84.65
N LEU A 28 -10.27 -7.93 83.69
CA LEU A 28 -9.90 -9.34 83.77
C LEU A 28 -8.37 -9.52 83.76
N LEU A 29 -7.66 -8.83 82.86
CA LEU A 29 -6.19 -8.87 82.81
C LEU A 29 -5.55 -8.36 84.10
N LYS A 30 -6.05 -7.25 84.68
CA LYS A 30 -5.53 -6.72 85.95
C LYS A 30 -5.78 -7.67 87.12
N LEU A 31 -6.96 -8.31 87.16
CA LEU A 31 -7.31 -9.28 88.19
C LEU A 31 -6.37 -10.50 88.13
N GLU A 32 -6.22 -11.10 86.94
CA GLU A 32 -5.35 -12.25 86.71
C GLU A 32 -3.89 -11.94 87.02
N GLN A 33 -3.36 -10.79 86.60
CA GLN A 33 -1.99 -10.40 86.90
C GLN A 33 -1.74 -10.20 88.40
N SER A 34 -2.72 -9.63 89.12
CA SER A 34 -2.62 -9.44 90.58
C SER A 34 -2.60 -10.79 91.30
N GLN A 35 -3.47 -11.73 90.89
CA GLN A 35 -3.51 -13.08 91.44
C GLN A 35 -2.24 -13.86 91.11
N ALA A 36 -1.81 -13.85 89.84
CA ALA A 36 -0.63 -14.58 89.39
C ALA A 36 0.66 -14.04 90.03
N LYS A 37 0.79 -12.73 90.31
CA LYS A 37 1.92 -12.17 91.10
C LYS A 37 1.91 -12.64 92.55
N LYS A 38 0.75 -12.78 93.18
CA LYS A 38 0.62 -13.32 94.55
C LYS A 38 1.03 -14.79 94.59
N ILE A 39 0.53 -15.60 93.66
CA ILE A 39 0.86 -17.02 93.52
C ILE A 39 2.37 -17.20 93.23
N ASN A 40 2.94 -16.39 92.35
CA ASN A 40 4.38 -16.45 92.05
C ASN A 40 5.24 -16.18 93.28
N ARG A 41 4.88 -15.18 94.12
CA ARG A 41 5.59 -14.90 95.39
C ARG A 41 5.46 -16.06 96.38
N MET A 42 4.30 -16.71 96.44
CA MET A 42 4.06 -17.89 97.27
C MET A 42 4.93 -19.06 96.81
N LEU A 43 4.89 -19.43 95.53
CA LEU A 43 5.72 -20.51 94.96
C LEU A 43 7.23 -20.23 95.07
N LEU A 44 7.67 -18.98 94.85
CA LEU A 44 9.06 -18.57 95.10
C LEU A 44 9.45 -18.73 96.57
N SER A 45 8.54 -18.42 97.50
CA SER A 45 8.79 -18.63 98.93
C SER A 45 8.87 -20.12 99.27
N GLU A 46 8.02 -20.96 98.69
CA GLU A 46 8.03 -22.42 98.88
C GLU A 46 9.32 -23.05 98.33
N VAL A 47 9.78 -22.66 97.14
CA VAL A 47 11.05 -23.13 96.57
C VAL A 47 12.25 -22.68 97.41
N ARG A 48 12.24 -21.44 97.91
CA ARG A 48 13.30 -20.91 98.80
C ARG A 48 13.31 -21.64 100.14
N LEU A 49 12.14 -21.88 100.73
CA LEU A 49 11.99 -22.63 101.97
C LEU A 49 12.44 -24.09 101.80
N ALA A 50 12.07 -24.76 100.71
CA ALA A 50 12.54 -26.11 100.40
C ALA A 50 14.07 -26.18 100.29
N LYS A 51 14.71 -25.23 99.59
CA LYS A 51 16.18 -25.12 99.48
C LYS A 51 16.88 -24.83 100.81
N LEU A 52 16.29 -23.99 101.67
CA LEU A 52 16.81 -23.67 103.01
C LEU A 52 16.67 -24.84 104.00
N SER A 53 15.66 -25.70 103.80
CA SER A 53 15.34 -26.83 104.67
C SER A 53 16.09 -28.13 104.32
N GLY A 54 16.93 -28.10 103.26
CA GLY A 54 17.67 -29.28 102.79
C GLY A 54 16.84 -30.34 102.06
N LEU A 55 15.60 -30.02 101.65
CA LEU A 55 14.74 -30.89 100.85
C LEU A 55 15.00 -30.68 99.35
N GLU A 56 14.95 -31.75 98.56
CA GLU A 56 15.00 -31.70 97.09
C GLU A 56 13.85 -30.83 96.55
N PRO A 57 14.11 -29.68 95.91
CA PRO A 57 13.08 -28.70 95.56
C PRO A 57 12.28 -29.05 94.28
N GLY A 58 12.46 -30.26 93.72
CA GLY A 58 12.02 -30.61 92.36
C GLY A 58 10.55 -30.32 92.04
N ASP A 59 9.60 -30.73 92.89
CA ASP A 59 8.16 -30.54 92.63
C ASP A 59 7.73 -29.05 92.75
N ALA A 60 8.20 -28.35 93.78
CA ALA A 60 7.92 -26.93 93.96
C ALA A 60 8.56 -26.08 92.85
N GLN A 61 9.75 -26.48 92.38
CA GLN A 61 10.45 -25.82 91.30
C GLN A 61 9.75 -26.03 89.95
N SER A 62 9.25 -27.24 89.66
CA SER A 62 8.45 -27.50 88.46
C SER A 62 7.14 -26.71 88.44
N LYS A 63 6.43 -26.60 89.57
CA LYS A 63 5.23 -25.76 89.70
C LYS A 63 5.53 -24.27 89.49
N LEU A 64 6.66 -23.79 90.02
CA LEU A 64 7.12 -22.41 89.79
C LEU A 64 7.46 -22.17 88.32
N GLU A 65 8.16 -23.10 87.66
CA GLU A 65 8.50 -23.00 86.24
C GLU A 65 7.25 -22.96 85.34
N LYS A 66 6.26 -23.83 85.60
CA LYS A 66 4.95 -23.78 84.90
C LYS A 66 4.21 -22.46 85.15
N HIS A 67 4.26 -21.93 86.37
CA HIS A 67 3.61 -20.66 86.70
C HIS A 67 4.33 -19.44 86.09
N ILE A 68 5.65 -19.50 85.91
CA ILE A 68 6.40 -18.49 85.16
C ILE A 68 5.96 -18.47 83.70
N LEU A 69 5.77 -19.63 83.06
CA LEU A 69 5.24 -19.71 81.69
C LEU A 69 3.82 -19.11 81.57
N PHE A 70 2.98 -19.29 82.61
CA PHE A 70 1.67 -18.66 82.67
C PHE A 70 1.77 -17.13 82.78
N MET A 71 2.69 -16.62 83.60
CA MET A 71 2.96 -15.19 83.74
C MET A 71 3.46 -14.57 82.43
N ASP A 72 4.32 -15.26 81.68
CA ASP A 72 4.80 -14.83 80.37
C ASP A 72 3.65 -14.77 79.34
N TYR A 73 2.77 -15.78 79.36
CA TYR A 73 1.56 -15.78 78.53
C TYR A 73 0.60 -14.64 78.90
N LEU A 74 0.36 -14.38 80.19
CA LEU A 74 -0.46 -13.26 80.65
C LEU A 74 0.11 -11.89 80.23
N GLU A 75 1.43 -11.74 80.23
CA GLU A 75 2.08 -10.52 79.77
C GLU A 75 1.96 -10.37 78.25
N PHE A 76 2.08 -11.45 77.48
CA PHE A 76 1.80 -11.45 76.05
C PHE A 76 0.35 -11.07 75.74
N CYS A 77 -0.63 -11.63 76.46
CA CYS A 77 -2.03 -11.27 76.32
C CYS A 77 -2.26 -9.77 76.59
N ARG A 78 -1.57 -9.19 77.57
CA ARG A 78 -1.65 -7.74 77.86
C ARG A 78 -1.09 -6.89 76.73
N GLN A 79 0.04 -7.29 76.16
CA GLN A 79 0.67 -6.59 75.04
C GLN A 79 -0.22 -6.62 73.80
N GLN A 80 -0.74 -7.80 73.43
CA GLN A 80 -1.64 -7.95 72.29
C GLN A 80 -2.97 -7.20 72.49
N PHE A 81 -3.51 -7.16 73.71
CA PHE A 81 -4.71 -6.35 74.01
C PHE A 81 -4.46 -4.84 73.87
N ALA A 82 -3.24 -4.36 74.15
CA ALA A 82 -2.89 -2.95 73.96
C ALA A 82 -2.76 -2.57 72.46
N GLU A 83 -2.36 -3.53 71.62
CA GLU A 83 -2.26 -3.37 70.17
C GLU A 83 -3.64 -3.45 69.48
N ASP A 84 -4.45 -4.45 69.85
CA ASP A 84 -5.81 -4.63 69.34
C ASP A 84 -6.79 -5.05 70.46
N PRO A 85 -7.56 -4.10 71.01
CA PRO A 85 -8.53 -4.38 72.08
C PRO A 85 -9.69 -5.29 71.67
N LYS A 86 -9.93 -5.49 70.36
CA LYS A 86 -11.02 -6.33 69.85
C LYS A 86 -10.59 -7.77 69.62
N SER A 87 -9.29 -8.04 69.60
CA SER A 87 -8.74 -9.39 69.39
C SER A 87 -9.32 -10.39 70.39
N SER A 88 -9.82 -11.50 69.85
CA SER A 88 -10.35 -12.57 70.68
C SER A 88 -9.26 -13.27 71.47
N LEU A 89 -9.59 -13.79 72.66
CA LEU A 89 -8.61 -14.53 73.47
C LEU A 89 -8.07 -15.74 72.70
N PHE A 90 -8.90 -16.40 71.89
CA PHE A 90 -8.47 -17.51 71.04
C PHE A 90 -7.44 -17.09 69.99
N LEU A 91 -7.64 -15.96 69.30
CA LEU A 91 -6.66 -15.45 68.32
C LEU A 91 -5.34 -15.07 68.99
N VAL A 92 -5.40 -14.39 70.14
CA VAL A 92 -4.20 -14.02 70.91
C VAL A 92 -3.46 -15.27 71.40
N THR A 93 -4.20 -16.29 71.84
CA THR A 93 -3.62 -17.56 72.29
C THR A 93 -2.97 -18.32 71.13
N LEU A 94 -3.62 -18.34 69.97
CA LEU A 94 -3.07 -18.95 68.77
C LEU A 94 -1.77 -18.26 68.33
N LYS A 95 -1.72 -16.92 68.33
CA LYS A 95 -0.51 -16.12 68.08
C LYS A 95 0.63 -16.46 69.03
N TYR A 96 0.31 -16.72 70.30
CA TYR A 96 1.32 -17.07 71.32
C TYR A 96 1.90 -18.48 71.12
N LEU A 97 1.04 -19.44 70.78
CA LEU A 97 1.40 -20.87 70.78
C LEU A 97 2.03 -21.34 69.47
N LEU A 98 1.60 -20.82 68.32
CA LEU A 98 2.10 -21.25 67.00
C LEU A 98 3.65 -21.15 66.87
N PRO A 99 4.32 -20.07 67.32
CA PRO A 99 5.78 -19.98 67.23
C PRO A 99 6.53 -20.90 68.21
N LYS A 100 5.85 -21.41 69.25
CA LYS A 100 6.48 -22.11 70.39
C LYS A 100 6.29 -23.63 70.36
N THR A 101 5.41 -24.14 69.49
CA THR A 101 5.07 -25.57 69.45
C THR A 101 6.07 -26.32 68.57
N PRO A 102 6.80 -27.33 69.10
CA PRO A 102 7.77 -28.10 68.32
C PRO A 102 7.10 -29.03 67.32
N LYS A 103 7.81 -29.34 66.21
CA LYS A 103 7.29 -30.04 65.02
C LYS A 103 6.69 -31.44 65.25
N GLU A 104 6.97 -32.09 66.38
CA GLU A 104 6.67 -33.51 66.61
C GLU A 104 5.66 -33.76 67.75
N ASP A 105 5.14 -32.70 68.40
CA ASP A 105 4.13 -32.87 69.46
C ASP A 105 2.71 -33.00 68.87
N LEU A 106 2.35 -34.23 68.52
CA LEU A 106 1.04 -34.60 67.97
C LEU A 106 -0.13 -34.13 68.85
N ARG A 107 0.07 -34.04 70.16
CA ARG A 107 -1.00 -33.70 71.10
C ARG A 107 -1.23 -32.20 71.17
N GLN A 108 -0.16 -31.40 71.20
CA GLN A 108 -0.29 -29.95 71.12
C GLN A 108 -0.84 -29.50 69.77
N ASN A 109 -0.50 -30.20 68.68
CA ASN A 109 -1.07 -29.97 67.35
C ASN A 109 -2.59 -30.21 67.30
N ALA A 110 -3.09 -31.27 67.95
CA ALA A 110 -4.53 -31.52 68.06
C ALA A 110 -5.25 -30.39 68.80
N LYS A 111 -4.70 -29.89 69.91
CA LYS A 111 -5.26 -28.75 70.66
C LYS A 111 -5.20 -27.43 69.88
N LEU A 112 -4.13 -27.19 69.10
CA LEU A 112 -4.05 -26.03 68.20
C LEU A 112 -5.12 -26.08 67.11
N ASN A 113 -5.38 -27.26 66.56
CA ASN A 113 -6.44 -27.46 65.57
C ASN A 113 -7.83 -27.23 66.19
N GLU A 114 -8.08 -27.70 67.42
CA GLU A 114 -9.33 -27.41 68.14
C GLU A 114 -9.50 -25.91 68.45
N LEU A 115 -8.41 -25.23 68.85
CA LEU A 115 -8.42 -23.79 69.09
C LEU A 115 -8.70 -23.00 67.81
N PHE A 116 -8.07 -23.38 66.69
CA PHE A 116 -8.33 -22.75 65.39
C PHE A 116 -9.75 -23.02 64.89
N ALA A 117 -10.28 -24.23 65.10
CA ALA A 117 -11.67 -24.57 64.77
C ALA A 117 -12.68 -23.73 65.57
N ALA A 118 -12.43 -23.55 66.86
CA ALA A 118 -13.26 -22.71 67.72
C ALA A 118 -13.19 -21.23 67.31
N LEU A 119 -12.01 -20.76 66.87
CA LEU A 119 -11.83 -19.41 66.35
C LEU A 119 -12.57 -19.21 65.02
N LEU A 120 -12.46 -20.15 64.08
CA LEU A 120 -13.17 -20.12 62.79
C LEU A 120 -14.70 -20.04 62.96
N HIS A 121 -15.27 -20.79 63.91
CA HIS A 121 -16.72 -20.78 64.14
C HIS A 121 -17.22 -19.43 64.69
N GLN A 122 -16.38 -18.68 65.40
CA GLN A 122 -16.80 -17.47 66.10
C GLN A 122 -16.44 -16.18 65.36
N ASP A 123 -15.28 -16.15 64.70
CA ASP A 123 -14.76 -15.00 63.96
C ASP A 123 -13.99 -15.50 62.73
N LYS A 124 -14.76 -15.94 61.72
CA LYS A 124 -14.26 -16.54 60.48
C LYS A 124 -13.32 -15.60 59.73
N GLU A 125 -13.67 -14.31 59.61
CA GLU A 125 -12.87 -13.32 58.86
C GLU A 125 -11.49 -13.12 59.50
N SER A 126 -11.42 -12.90 60.82
CA SER A 126 -10.14 -12.71 61.52
C SER A 126 -9.27 -13.96 61.49
N ALA A 127 -9.88 -15.16 61.60
CA ALA A 127 -9.17 -16.43 61.55
C ALA A 127 -8.51 -16.69 60.19
N LEU A 128 -9.26 -16.47 59.10
CA LEU A 128 -8.78 -16.68 57.73
C LEU A 128 -7.78 -15.59 57.32
N SER A 129 -8.01 -14.34 57.72
CA SER A 129 -7.06 -13.24 57.49
C SER A 129 -5.72 -13.50 58.19
N PHE A 130 -5.75 -13.97 59.45
CA PHE A 130 -4.54 -14.34 60.17
C PHE A 130 -3.81 -15.52 59.52
N TYR A 131 -4.54 -16.53 59.04
CA TYR A 131 -3.97 -17.66 58.30
C TYR A 131 -3.24 -17.20 57.03
N GLN A 132 -3.90 -16.40 56.18
CA GLN A 132 -3.32 -15.91 54.92
C GLN A 132 -2.08 -15.03 55.14
N GLN A 133 -2.09 -14.18 56.18
CA GLN A 133 -0.95 -13.31 56.48
C GLN A 133 0.25 -14.06 57.05
N ASN A 134 0.06 -15.29 57.54
CA ASN A 134 1.06 -16.04 58.29
C ASN A 134 1.20 -17.50 57.83
N GLU A 135 1.01 -17.78 56.54
CA GLU A 135 0.98 -19.13 55.95
C GLU A 135 2.20 -20.00 56.34
N ILE A 136 3.38 -19.39 56.48
CA ILE A 136 4.62 -20.06 56.91
C ILE A 136 4.49 -20.68 58.31
N LEU A 137 3.77 -20.01 59.23
CA LEU A 137 3.57 -20.51 60.61
C LEU A 137 2.69 -21.77 60.62
N PHE A 138 1.85 -21.97 59.61
CA PHE A 138 0.92 -23.10 59.50
C PHE A 138 1.49 -24.29 58.72
N LYS A 139 2.68 -24.17 58.12
CA LYS A 139 3.29 -25.17 57.23
C LYS A 139 3.38 -26.59 57.81
N ASN A 140 3.47 -26.72 59.13
CA ASN A 140 3.58 -28.02 59.82
C ASN A 140 2.26 -28.47 60.48
N HIS A 141 1.13 -27.86 60.13
CA HIS A 141 -0.20 -28.12 60.71
C HIS A 141 -1.23 -28.48 59.61
N PRO A 142 -1.16 -29.69 59.02
CA PRO A 142 -1.92 -30.04 57.82
C PRO A 142 -3.44 -30.04 58.03
N GLU A 143 -3.94 -30.37 59.23
CA GLU A 143 -5.38 -30.32 59.52
C GLU A 143 -5.93 -28.89 59.55
N ILE A 144 -5.12 -27.94 60.04
CA ILE A 144 -5.46 -26.50 60.05
C ILE A 144 -5.45 -25.96 58.63
N GLN A 145 -4.40 -26.28 57.85
CA GLN A 145 -4.28 -25.88 56.44
C GLN A 145 -5.48 -26.35 55.62
N LYS A 146 -5.80 -27.65 55.70
CA LYS A 146 -6.94 -28.23 54.97
C LYS A 146 -8.27 -27.55 55.32
N ARG A 147 -8.49 -27.20 56.58
CA ARG A 147 -9.72 -26.54 57.04
C ARG A 147 -9.77 -25.07 56.61
N ALA A 148 -8.66 -24.35 56.70
CA ALA A 148 -8.57 -22.96 56.24
C ALA A 148 -8.74 -22.87 54.72
N GLU A 149 -8.08 -23.75 53.95
CA GLU A 149 -8.21 -23.86 52.50
C GLU A 149 -9.65 -24.16 52.08
N PHE A 150 -10.34 -25.07 52.78
CA PHE A 150 -11.76 -25.37 52.54
C PHE A 150 -12.65 -24.14 52.73
N GLU A 151 -12.51 -23.43 53.87
CA GLU A 151 -13.32 -22.25 54.17
C GLU A 151 -13.03 -21.06 53.25
N LEU A 152 -11.77 -20.87 52.84
CA LEU A 152 -11.36 -19.89 51.83
C LEU A 152 -11.93 -20.23 50.44
N CYS A 153 -11.95 -21.52 50.09
CA CYS A 153 -12.55 -21.99 48.85
C CYS A 153 -14.05 -21.72 48.83
N GLU A 154 -14.78 -22.06 49.90
CA GLU A 154 -16.22 -21.76 50.01
C GLU A 154 -16.50 -20.25 49.98
N GLN A 155 -15.69 -19.41 50.65
CA GLN A 155 -15.85 -17.95 50.58
C GLN A 155 -15.68 -17.41 49.16
N LYS A 156 -14.63 -17.84 48.44
CA LYS A 156 -14.43 -17.46 47.03
C LYS A 156 -15.61 -17.87 46.14
N HIS A 157 -16.18 -19.05 46.39
CA HIS A 157 -17.35 -19.53 45.67
C HIS A 157 -18.62 -18.73 46.00
N GLU A 158 -18.86 -18.35 47.25
CA GLU A 158 -19.99 -17.49 47.64
C GLU A 158 -19.89 -16.10 47.01
N GLU A 159 -18.69 -15.52 46.97
CA GLU A 159 -18.44 -14.25 46.28
C GLU A 159 -18.68 -14.36 44.77
N ALA A 160 -18.27 -15.47 44.15
CA ALA A 160 -18.53 -15.75 42.73
C ALA A 160 -20.03 -15.90 42.44
N VAL A 161 -20.78 -16.61 43.30
CA VAL A 161 -22.25 -16.71 43.18
C VAL A 161 -22.91 -15.33 43.23
N LYS A 162 -22.47 -14.46 44.16
CA LYS A 162 -22.98 -13.09 44.25
C LYS A 162 -22.69 -12.28 42.98
N ARG A 163 -21.49 -12.41 42.40
CA ARG A 163 -21.16 -11.78 41.12
C ARG A 163 -22.03 -12.32 39.99
N VAL A 164 -22.34 -13.62 39.95
CA VAL A 164 -23.29 -14.20 38.99
C VAL A 164 -24.68 -13.60 39.15
N GLU A 165 -25.17 -13.41 40.37
CA GLU A 165 -26.45 -12.74 40.65
C GLU A 165 -26.47 -11.28 40.17
N ASP A 166 -25.40 -10.53 40.40
CA ASP A 166 -25.25 -9.16 39.94
C ASP A 166 -25.27 -9.07 38.40
N HIS A 167 -24.52 -9.95 37.72
CA HIS A 167 -24.52 -10.06 36.26
C HIS A 167 -25.89 -10.48 35.71
N LEU A 168 -26.58 -11.41 36.37
CA LEU A 168 -27.91 -11.86 35.99
C LEU A 168 -28.94 -10.72 36.13
N GLY A 169 -28.85 -9.93 37.20
CA GLY A 169 -29.66 -8.73 37.40
C GLY A 169 -29.42 -7.69 36.30
N TYR A 170 -28.16 -7.46 35.95
CA TYR A 170 -27.78 -6.55 34.86
C TYR A 170 -28.31 -7.02 33.50
N LEU A 171 -28.11 -8.30 33.14
CA LEU A 171 -28.62 -8.89 31.89
C LEU A 171 -30.16 -8.82 31.82
N SER A 172 -30.84 -9.10 32.92
CA SER A 172 -32.31 -9.05 33.00
C SER A 172 -32.85 -7.64 32.77
N LYS A 173 -32.12 -6.62 33.26
CA LYS A 173 -32.45 -5.21 33.02
C LYS A 173 -32.20 -4.81 31.57
N GLN A 174 -31.03 -5.11 31.02
CA GLN A 174 -30.66 -4.70 29.66
C GLN A 174 -31.46 -5.44 28.58
N LEU A 175 -31.76 -6.71 28.78
CA LEU A 175 -32.46 -7.55 27.80
C LEU A 175 -33.98 -7.60 28.03
N SER A 176 -34.55 -6.68 28.83
CA SER A 176 -35.98 -6.68 29.18
C SER A 176 -36.91 -6.57 27.96
N ASN A 177 -36.45 -5.86 26.92
CA ASN A 177 -37.20 -5.63 25.69
C ASN A 177 -37.01 -6.74 24.63
N GLN A 178 -36.10 -7.70 24.87
CA GLN A 178 -35.82 -8.81 23.95
C GLN A 178 -36.82 -9.94 24.20
N LYS A 179 -37.76 -10.11 23.26
CA LYS A 179 -38.82 -11.12 23.32
C LYS A 179 -38.31 -12.53 23.06
N ASN A 180 -37.47 -12.73 22.03
CA ASN A 180 -36.88 -14.03 21.74
C ASN A 180 -35.48 -14.14 22.36
N PRO A 181 -35.30 -14.82 23.51
CA PRO A 181 -33.99 -14.96 24.14
C PRO A 181 -32.96 -15.73 23.30
N LEU A 182 -33.41 -16.65 22.43
CA LEU A 182 -32.52 -17.40 21.56
C LEU A 182 -31.98 -16.57 20.38
N GLY A 183 -32.64 -15.46 20.06
CA GLY A 183 -32.29 -14.59 18.92
C GLY A 183 -31.00 -13.79 19.09
N ILE A 184 -30.41 -13.75 20.29
CA ILE A 184 -29.16 -13.03 20.58
C ILE A 184 -27.98 -13.95 20.89
N ILE A 185 -28.19 -15.27 20.87
CA ILE A 185 -27.19 -16.25 21.31
C ILE A 185 -25.91 -16.21 20.46
N GLY A 186 -26.04 -15.86 19.19
CA GLY A 186 -24.88 -15.65 18.32
C GLY A 186 -23.91 -14.58 18.83
N LEU A 187 -24.42 -13.54 19.51
CA LEU A 187 -23.62 -12.44 20.07
C LEU A 187 -22.91 -12.82 21.38
N CYS A 188 -23.53 -13.70 22.17
CA CYS A 188 -23.06 -14.04 23.51
C CYS A 188 -21.84 -14.98 23.52
N ARG A 189 -21.38 -15.44 22.34
CA ARG A 189 -20.23 -16.34 22.18
C ARG A 189 -18.89 -15.68 22.52
N GLU A 190 -18.84 -14.36 22.62
CA GLU A 190 -17.64 -13.64 23.08
C GLU A 190 -17.42 -13.78 24.60
N TRP A 191 -18.45 -14.18 25.35
CA TRP A 191 -18.39 -14.32 26.81
C TRP A 191 -17.87 -15.68 27.28
N LEU A 192 -17.36 -16.52 26.38
CA LEU A 192 -16.82 -17.84 26.75
C LEU A 192 -15.59 -17.75 27.67
N SER A 193 -14.91 -16.60 27.71
CA SER A 193 -13.74 -16.36 28.56
C SER A 193 -14.08 -16.01 30.01
N ASP A 194 -15.29 -15.50 30.29
CA ASP A 194 -15.73 -15.11 31.63
C ASP A 194 -16.79 -16.09 32.14
N THR A 195 -16.38 -16.98 33.03
CA THR A 195 -17.21 -18.07 33.56
C THR A 195 -18.43 -17.58 34.33
N GLU A 196 -18.29 -16.49 35.09
CA GLU A 196 -19.37 -15.94 35.91
C GLU A 196 -20.41 -15.21 35.05
N GLN A 197 -19.97 -14.39 34.09
CA GLN A 197 -20.85 -13.75 33.11
C GLN A 197 -21.55 -14.80 32.23
N PHE A 198 -20.86 -15.86 31.83
CA PHE A 198 -21.44 -16.96 31.07
C PHE A 198 -22.45 -17.76 31.88
N ALA A 199 -22.19 -18.03 33.17
CA ALA A 199 -23.17 -18.65 34.07
C ALA A 199 -24.44 -17.80 34.18
N ALA A 200 -24.30 -16.48 34.33
CA ALA A 200 -25.43 -15.55 34.35
C ALA A 200 -26.25 -15.57 33.05
N LEU A 201 -25.60 -15.68 31.87
CA LEU A 201 -26.30 -15.86 30.59
C LEU A 201 -27.15 -17.13 30.57
N ILE A 202 -26.59 -18.25 31.02
CA ILE A 202 -27.30 -19.54 31.05
C ILE A 202 -28.51 -19.46 32.00
N LEU A 203 -28.34 -18.85 33.17
CA LEU A 203 -29.43 -18.61 34.13
C LEU A 203 -30.51 -17.68 33.55
N TRP A 204 -30.10 -16.62 32.84
CA TRP A 204 -31.03 -15.72 32.17
C TRP A 204 -31.89 -16.45 31.13
N LEU A 205 -31.32 -17.35 30.33
CA LEU A 205 -32.07 -18.18 29.37
C LEU A 205 -33.11 -19.06 30.08
N LEU A 206 -32.74 -19.67 31.21
CA LEU A 206 -33.64 -20.49 32.02
C LEU A 206 -34.78 -19.66 32.61
N GLN A 207 -34.49 -18.46 33.15
CA GLN A 207 -35.50 -17.52 33.65
C GLN A 207 -36.46 -17.03 32.56
N ARG A 208 -36.00 -16.96 31.31
CA ARG A 208 -36.83 -16.64 30.12
C ARG A 208 -37.57 -17.87 29.55
N HIS A 209 -37.65 -18.96 30.30
CA HIS A 209 -38.34 -20.21 29.94
C HIS A 209 -37.79 -20.92 28.70
N VAL A 210 -36.49 -20.76 28.39
CA VAL A 210 -35.83 -21.58 27.36
C VAL A 210 -35.60 -22.98 27.91
N SER A 211 -36.07 -24.01 27.20
CA SER A 211 -35.91 -25.40 27.66
C SER A 211 -34.46 -25.87 27.61
N THR A 212 -34.08 -26.82 28.47
CA THR A 212 -32.72 -27.39 28.53
C THR A 212 -32.26 -27.95 27.18
N LYS A 213 -33.18 -28.62 26.46
CA LYS A 213 -32.93 -29.11 25.10
C LYS A 213 -32.58 -27.99 24.13
N GLN A 214 -33.31 -26.86 24.18
CA GLN A 214 -33.04 -25.72 23.31
C GLN A 214 -31.70 -25.06 23.64
N ILE A 215 -31.34 -24.93 24.93
CA ILE A 215 -30.04 -24.40 25.37
C ILE A 215 -28.92 -25.29 24.82
N LEU A 216 -29.01 -26.61 24.98
CA LEU A 216 -27.98 -27.53 24.46
C LEU A 216 -27.87 -27.49 22.93
N GLN A 217 -28.99 -27.33 22.22
CA GLN A 217 -29.01 -27.17 20.77
C GLN A 217 -28.34 -25.87 20.27
N THR A 218 -28.16 -24.86 21.14
CA THR A 218 -27.39 -23.64 20.79
C THR A 218 -25.88 -23.86 20.72
N TYR A 219 -25.40 -24.98 21.25
CA TYR A 219 -23.99 -25.35 21.38
C TYR A 219 -23.14 -24.47 22.30
N LEU A 220 -23.71 -23.49 23.01
CA LEU A 220 -22.95 -22.65 23.94
C LEU A 220 -22.11 -23.45 24.96
N LEU A 221 -22.69 -24.49 25.58
CA LEU A 221 -21.96 -25.36 26.52
C LEU A 221 -20.90 -26.23 25.85
N HIS A 222 -21.07 -26.57 24.56
CA HIS A 222 -20.05 -27.30 23.79
C HIS A 222 -18.88 -26.38 23.46
N ASP A 223 -19.18 -25.15 23.04
CA ASP A 223 -18.16 -24.15 22.72
C ASP A 223 -17.40 -23.68 23.96
N PHE A 224 -18.06 -23.61 25.13
CA PHE A 224 -17.41 -23.34 26.41
C PHE A 224 -16.42 -24.44 26.77
N LEU A 225 -16.82 -25.72 26.67
CA LEU A 225 -15.91 -26.84 26.87
C LEU A 225 -14.72 -26.77 25.90
N LYS A 226 -14.96 -26.52 24.60
CA LYS A 226 -13.91 -26.39 23.58
C LYS A 226 -12.92 -25.29 23.88
N TYR A 227 -13.41 -24.13 24.26
CA TYR A 227 -12.59 -22.98 24.59
C TYR A 227 -11.68 -23.28 25.79
N HIS A 228 -12.19 -24.02 26.79
CA HIS A 228 -11.49 -24.33 28.04
C HIS A 228 -10.88 -25.73 28.11
N LEU A 229 -10.71 -26.46 26.99
CA LEU A 229 -10.15 -27.82 26.98
C LEU A 229 -8.79 -27.93 27.67
N PHE A 230 -7.96 -26.89 27.55
CA PHE A 230 -6.62 -26.84 28.16
C PHE A 230 -6.66 -26.76 29.70
N THR A 231 -7.81 -26.41 30.29
CA THR A 231 -7.98 -26.31 31.75
C THR A 231 -8.42 -27.62 32.40
N LEU A 232 -8.76 -28.66 31.61
CA LEU A 232 -9.38 -29.89 32.14
C LEU A 232 -8.51 -30.65 33.15
N SER A 233 -7.18 -30.55 33.04
CA SER A 233 -6.20 -31.17 33.94
C SER A 233 -5.69 -30.24 35.05
N SER A 234 -6.14 -28.99 35.10
CA SER A 234 -5.73 -27.99 36.09
C SER A 234 -6.56 -28.10 37.37
N GLU A 235 -6.00 -27.66 38.50
CA GLU A 235 -6.75 -27.45 39.74
C GLU A 235 -7.76 -26.30 39.60
N ASP A 236 -7.43 -25.29 38.77
CA ASP A 236 -8.30 -24.18 38.37
C ASP A 236 -9.04 -24.49 37.07
N ASN A 237 -9.92 -25.49 37.09
CA ASN A 237 -10.68 -25.92 35.93
C ASN A 237 -11.97 -25.08 35.77
N GLU A 238 -11.99 -24.22 34.75
CA GLU A 238 -13.11 -23.31 34.45
C GLU A 238 -14.40 -24.04 34.08
N VAL A 239 -14.30 -25.22 33.47
CA VAL A 239 -15.48 -26.06 33.18
C VAL A 239 -16.09 -26.55 34.48
N PHE A 240 -15.29 -27.08 35.42
CA PHE A 240 -15.82 -27.48 36.73
C PHE A 240 -16.37 -26.29 37.51
N HIS A 241 -15.70 -25.14 37.45
CA HIS A 241 -16.16 -23.91 38.09
C HIS A 241 -17.55 -23.49 37.59
N LEU A 242 -17.77 -23.49 36.27
CA LEU A 242 -19.07 -23.18 35.67
C LEU A 242 -20.19 -24.06 36.23
N TYR A 243 -20.01 -25.38 36.22
CA TYR A 243 -21.06 -26.30 36.68
C TYR A 243 -21.24 -26.28 38.20
N ALA A 244 -20.19 -25.97 38.97
CA ALA A 244 -20.29 -25.73 40.41
C ALA A 244 -21.15 -24.49 40.72
N LEU A 245 -20.95 -23.39 39.98
CA LEU A 245 -21.77 -22.19 40.07
C LEU A 245 -23.23 -22.47 39.70
N LEU A 246 -23.47 -23.09 38.54
CA LEU A 246 -24.83 -23.41 38.07
C LEU A 246 -25.58 -24.32 39.06
N SER A 247 -24.88 -25.24 39.74
CA SER A 247 -25.50 -26.17 40.70
C SER A 247 -26.04 -25.50 41.97
N ARG A 248 -25.64 -24.25 42.28
CA ARG A 248 -26.20 -23.47 43.40
C ARG A 248 -27.59 -22.88 43.09
N PHE A 249 -27.97 -22.83 41.82
CA PHE A 249 -29.26 -22.29 41.37
C PHE A 249 -30.25 -23.41 41.05
N PRO A 250 -31.44 -23.43 41.68
CA PRO A 250 -32.40 -24.51 41.51
C PRO A 250 -32.92 -24.62 40.07
N GLU A 251 -33.00 -23.51 39.32
CA GLU A 251 -33.48 -23.50 37.94
C GLU A 251 -32.53 -24.23 36.97
N ALA A 252 -31.24 -24.30 37.28
CA ALA A 252 -30.22 -24.91 36.42
C ALA A 252 -30.05 -26.43 36.64
N LYS A 253 -30.63 -27.00 37.69
CA LYS A 253 -30.46 -28.42 38.07
C LYS A 253 -30.71 -29.39 36.91
N LEU A 254 -31.82 -29.23 36.19
CA LEU A 254 -32.16 -30.09 35.06
C LEU A 254 -31.17 -29.95 33.89
N LEU A 255 -30.63 -28.74 33.66
CA LEU A 255 -29.65 -28.49 32.61
C LEU A 255 -28.31 -29.16 32.94
N VAL A 256 -27.84 -29.04 34.19
CA VAL A 256 -26.62 -29.68 34.68
C VAL A 256 -26.70 -31.20 34.56
N GLU A 257 -27.81 -31.81 35.01
CA GLU A 257 -28.03 -33.26 34.89
C GLU A 257 -28.08 -33.75 33.44
N THR A 258 -28.56 -32.91 32.51
CA THR A 258 -28.62 -33.24 31.08
C THR A 258 -27.25 -33.07 30.41
N ALA A 259 -26.50 -32.03 30.79
CA ALA A 259 -25.14 -31.76 30.30
C ALA A 259 -24.15 -32.88 30.68
N GLN A 260 -24.29 -33.45 31.88
CA GLN A 260 -23.54 -34.63 32.33
C GLN A 260 -23.76 -35.89 31.46
N LYS A 261 -24.89 -35.96 30.74
CA LYS A 261 -25.25 -37.08 29.87
C LYS A 261 -25.01 -36.78 28.39
N THR A 262 -24.57 -35.57 28.07
CA THR A 262 -24.34 -35.10 26.70
C THR A 262 -22.84 -35.06 26.43
N GLY A 263 -22.41 -35.61 25.28
CA GLY A 263 -21.00 -35.68 24.91
C GLY A 263 -20.52 -34.46 24.13
N SER A 264 -19.22 -34.19 24.21
CA SER A 264 -18.55 -33.20 23.34
C SER A 264 -18.63 -33.62 21.86
N ASP A 265 -18.70 -32.64 20.97
CA ASP A 265 -18.60 -32.85 19.52
C ASP A 265 -17.16 -32.68 18.99
N GLU A 266 -16.21 -32.34 19.85
CA GLU A 266 -14.80 -32.15 19.47
C GLU A 266 -14.08 -33.49 19.23
N ARG A 267 -13.28 -33.56 18.16
CA ARG A 267 -12.62 -34.81 17.76
C ARG A 267 -11.58 -35.21 18.81
N GLY A 268 -11.71 -36.41 19.36
CA GLY A 268 -10.82 -36.91 20.41
C GLY A 268 -11.33 -36.65 21.84
N PHE A 269 -12.39 -35.85 22.00
CA PHE A 269 -13.01 -35.56 23.29
C PHE A 269 -14.47 -36.04 23.40
N GLN A 270 -14.95 -36.86 22.46
CA GLN A 270 -16.37 -37.28 22.42
C GLN A 270 -16.83 -38.09 23.65
N HIS A 271 -15.89 -38.67 24.41
CA HIS A 271 -16.17 -39.38 25.65
C HIS A 271 -16.22 -38.46 26.89
N TYR A 272 -15.90 -37.18 26.73
CA TYR A 272 -16.10 -36.19 27.78
C TYR A 272 -17.53 -35.68 27.75
N ALA A 273 -18.20 -35.74 28.90
CA ALA A 273 -19.45 -35.02 29.10
C ALA A 273 -19.22 -33.52 29.10
N LEU A 274 -20.26 -32.72 28.84
CA LEU A 274 -20.13 -31.26 28.74
C LEU A 274 -19.65 -30.59 30.03
N ASN A 275 -19.69 -31.28 31.17
CA ASN A 275 -19.11 -30.84 32.43
C ASN A 275 -17.64 -31.22 32.62
N GLY A 276 -16.95 -31.69 31.58
CA GLY A 276 -15.53 -32.00 31.60
C GLY A 276 -15.17 -33.35 32.23
N ILE A 277 -16.15 -34.18 32.61
CA ILE A 277 -15.90 -35.52 33.16
C ILE A 277 -15.82 -36.55 32.02
N LEU A 278 -14.76 -37.36 32.03
CA LEU A 278 -14.64 -38.52 31.15
C LEU A 278 -15.66 -39.60 31.55
N SER A 279 -16.53 -39.97 30.62
CA SER A 279 -17.54 -41.02 30.81
C SER A 279 -17.14 -42.31 30.10
N GLU A 280 -17.19 -43.42 30.83
CA GLU A 280 -17.04 -44.77 30.26
C GLU A 280 -18.31 -45.26 29.54
N LYS A 281 -19.44 -44.57 29.73
CA LYS A 281 -20.73 -44.89 29.10
C LYS A 281 -20.95 -44.05 27.85
N GLU A 282 -21.70 -44.58 26.88
CA GLU A 282 -22.12 -43.84 25.69
C GLU A 282 -22.91 -42.58 26.09
N LEU A 283 -22.39 -41.41 25.69
CA LEU A 283 -23.00 -40.12 25.91
C LEU A 283 -23.97 -39.77 24.77
N GLN A 284 -25.02 -39.01 25.11
CA GLN A 284 -25.99 -38.54 24.12
C GLN A 284 -25.35 -37.49 23.22
N SER A 285 -25.58 -37.61 21.91
CA SER A 285 -25.21 -36.59 20.93
C SER A 285 -26.44 -35.75 20.58
N ILE A 286 -26.27 -34.43 20.56
CA ILE A 286 -27.33 -33.47 20.22
C ILE A 286 -26.96 -32.82 18.91
N SER A 287 -27.90 -32.72 17.96
CA SER A 287 -27.64 -32.01 16.70
C SER A 287 -27.71 -30.49 16.91
N PRO A 288 -26.74 -29.72 16.36
CA PRO A 288 -26.73 -28.27 16.49
C PRO A 288 -27.90 -27.66 15.73
N LYS A 289 -28.58 -26.70 16.35
CA LYS A 289 -29.52 -25.83 15.63
C LYS A 289 -28.77 -24.56 15.22
N PRO A 290 -28.72 -24.20 13.92
CA PRO A 290 -27.98 -23.02 13.49
C PRO A 290 -28.50 -21.77 14.23
N PRO A 291 -27.60 -20.91 14.76
CA PRO A 291 -28.02 -19.71 15.45
C PRO A 291 -28.68 -18.75 14.46
N SER A 292 -29.99 -18.56 14.59
CA SER A 292 -30.73 -17.54 13.86
C SER A 292 -30.76 -16.26 14.70
N LEU A 293 -30.15 -15.19 14.19
CA LEU A 293 -30.23 -13.88 14.83
C LEU A 293 -31.64 -13.31 14.64
N GLU A 294 -32.36 -13.08 15.73
CA GLU A 294 -33.74 -12.59 15.70
C GLU A 294 -33.95 -11.52 16.80
N PHE A 295 -33.85 -10.26 16.40
CA PHE A 295 -33.94 -9.12 17.32
C PHE A 295 -35.38 -8.64 17.48
N SER A 296 -35.74 -8.20 18.69
CA SER A 296 -37.01 -7.49 18.91
C SER A 296 -36.88 -6.05 18.42
N LEU A 297 -37.52 -5.74 17.28
CA LEU A 297 -37.32 -4.51 16.50
C LEU A 297 -37.95 -3.26 17.13
N THR A 298 -37.42 -2.82 18.28
CA THR A 298 -37.83 -1.58 18.98
C THR A 298 -36.60 -0.74 19.32
N THR A 299 -36.72 0.60 19.33
CA THR A 299 -35.58 1.50 19.62
C THR A 299 -34.97 1.27 21.01
N ALA A 300 -35.80 1.01 22.02
CA ALA A 300 -35.31 0.71 23.37
C ALA A 300 -34.48 -0.58 23.42
N ASN A 301 -34.89 -1.62 22.68
CA ASN A 301 -34.12 -2.85 22.58
C ASN A 301 -32.84 -2.66 21.76
N PHE A 302 -32.88 -1.83 20.70
CA PHE A 302 -31.69 -1.49 19.92
C PHE A 302 -30.60 -0.87 20.80
N LEU A 303 -30.96 0.17 21.58
CA LEU A 303 -30.02 0.87 22.44
C LEU A 303 -29.43 -0.04 23.51
N ALA A 304 -30.26 -0.88 24.14
CA ALA A 304 -29.79 -1.81 25.16
C ALA A 304 -28.86 -2.90 24.59
N LEU A 305 -29.15 -3.42 23.39
CA LEU A 305 -28.26 -4.37 22.72
C LEU A 305 -26.94 -3.73 22.28
N HIS A 306 -26.98 -2.46 21.83
CA HIS A 306 -25.78 -1.72 21.50
C HIS A 306 -24.92 -1.42 22.74
N GLU A 307 -25.54 -1.04 23.86
CA GLU A 307 -24.84 -0.84 25.13
C GLU A 307 -24.18 -2.13 25.64
N LEU A 308 -24.85 -3.28 25.45
CA LEU A 308 -24.38 -4.57 25.96
C LEU A 308 -23.31 -5.24 25.09
N PHE A 309 -23.40 -5.12 23.76
CA PHE A 309 -22.56 -5.87 22.80
C PHE A 309 -21.73 -4.97 21.85
N GLY A 310 -21.98 -3.66 21.80
CA GLY A 310 -21.23 -2.72 20.97
C GLY A 310 -21.12 -3.14 19.49
N ALA A 311 -19.89 -3.16 18.98
CA ALA A 311 -19.57 -3.42 17.58
C ALA A 311 -20.05 -4.79 17.06
N THR A 312 -20.13 -5.83 17.90
CA THR A 312 -20.60 -7.16 17.46
C THR A 312 -22.10 -7.17 17.23
N PHE A 313 -22.86 -6.45 18.05
CA PHE A 313 -24.26 -6.19 17.76
C PHE A 313 -24.44 -5.33 16.51
N LEU A 314 -23.67 -4.26 16.32
CA LEU A 314 -23.78 -3.45 15.09
C LEU A 314 -23.54 -4.28 13.83
N THR A 315 -22.55 -5.18 13.87
CA THR A 315 -22.28 -6.12 12.76
C THR A 315 -23.49 -7.01 12.48
N ALA A 316 -24.04 -7.63 13.52
CA ALA A 316 -25.21 -8.49 13.40
C ALA A 316 -26.47 -7.72 12.96
N ALA A 317 -26.67 -6.50 13.46
CA ALA A 317 -27.78 -5.62 13.11
C ALA A 317 -27.73 -5.23 11.62
N VAL A 318 -26.54 -4.93 11.08
CA VAL A 318 -26.36 -4.66 9.65
C VAL A 318 -26.63 -5.90 8.80
N ILE A 319 -26.07 -7.06 9.17
CA ILE A 319 -26.30 -8.33 8.45
C ILE A 319 -27.79 -8.67 8.39
N THR A 320 -28.49 -8.60 9.53
CA THR A 320 -29.92 -8.92 9.61
C THR A 320 -30.82 -7.86 8.99
N SER A 321 -30.37 -6.61 8.87
CA SER A 321 -31.17 -5.53 8.28
C SER A 321 -31.49 -5.71 6.80
N VAL A 322 -30.74 -6.55 6.07
CA VAL A 322 -31.05 -6.91 4.67
C VAL A 322 -32.41 -7.60 4.54
N GLU A 323 -32.82 -8.35 5.57
CA GLU A 323 -34.07 -9.14 5.57
C GLU A 323 -35.25 -8.38 6.18
N HIS A 324 -34.99 -7.36 6.99
CA HIS A 324 -36.01 -6.67 7.80
C HIS A 324 -36.29 -5.24 7.31
N LYS A 325 -37.55 -4.93 6.99
CA LYS A 325 -37.98 -3.59 6.49
C LYS A 325 -38.49 -2.64 7.58
N ASN A 326 -38.15 -2.85 8.86
CA ASN A 326 -38.63 -1.99 9.94
C ASN A 326 -37.93 -0.62 9.89
N LEU A 327 -38.66 0.41 9.44
CA LEU A 327 -38.13 1.76 9.25
C LEU A 327 -37.59 2.39 10.54
N THR A 328 -38.25 2.18 11.68
CA THR A 328 -37.80 2.76 12.97
C THR A 328 -36.50 2.12 13.48
N TRP A 329 -36.31 0.83 13.23
CA TRP A 329 -35.07 0.12 13.58
C TRP A 329 -33.92 0.51 12.67
N LEU A 330 -34.19 0.63 11.36
CA LEU A 330 -33.21 1.09 10.37
C LEU A 330 -32.77 2.53 10.63
N GLU A 331 -33.70 3.41 11.04
CA GLU A 331 -33.37 4.79 11.39
C GLU A 331 -32.49 4.86 12.65
N ALA A 332 -32.79 4.06 13.68
CA ALA A 332 -31.94 3.97 14.88
C ALA A 332 -30.53 3.45 14.53
N LEU A 333 -30.44 2.43 13.68
CA LEU A 333 -29.16 1.91 13.18
C LEU A 333 -28.38 2.96 12.38
N ARG A 334 -29.05 3.65 11.45
CA ARG A 334 -28.46 4.73 10.65
C ARG A 334 -27.95 5.86 11.54
N GLN A 335 -28.74 6.34 12.49
CA GLN A 335 -28.32 7.39 13.41
C GLN A 335 -27.10 6.97 14.21
N THR A 336 -27.08 5.75 14.73
CA THR A 336 -25.96 5.21 15.53
C THR A 336 -24.67 5.09 14.69
N LEU A 337 -24.75 4.55 13.47
CA LEU A 337 -23.59 4.38 12.59
C LEU A 337 -22.96 5.71 12.14
N ASN A 338 -23.72 6.81 12.15
CA ASN A 338 -23.25 8.13 11.74
C ASN A 338 -22.91 9.06 12.91
N GLN A 339 -22.92 8.57 14.16
CA GLN A 339 -22.46 9.34 15.33
C GLN A 339 -20.93 9.48 15.33
N PRO A 340 -20.36 10.68 15.59
CA PRO A 340 -18.91 10.92 15.53
C PRO A 340 -18.05 9.96 16.37
N GLU A 341 -18.54 9.55 17.53
CA GLU A 341 -17.85 8.63 18.44
C GLU A 341 -17.73 7.21 17.85
N ILE A 342 -18.78 6.74 17.19
CA ILE A 342 -18.85 5.43 16.54
C ILE A 342 -18.04 5.42 15.24
N VAL A 343 -18.11 6.50 14.47
CA VAL A 343 -17.39 6.66 13.19
C VAL A 343 -15.89 6.47 13.34
N THR A 344 -15.30 7.01 14.40
CA THR A 344 -13.84 6.95 14.59
C THR A 344 -13.35 5.66 15.24
N LYS A 345 -14.20 4.95 16.00
CA LYS A 345 -13.78 3.79 16.82
C LYS A 345 -14.25 2.44 16.26
N GLU A 346 -15.45 2.39 15.70
CA GLU A 346 -16.13 1.11 15.42
C GLU A 346 -16.42 0.89 13.94
N ILE A 347 -16.71 1.95 13.17
CA ILE A 347 -17.03 1.82 11.74
C ILE A 347 -15.91 1.17 10.91
N PRO A 348 -14.61 1.49 11.07
CA PRO A 348 -13.56 0.83 10.30
C PRO A 348 -13.53 -0.70 10.55
N ARG A 349 -13.65 -1.12 11.82
CA ARG A 349 -13.72 -2.53 12.21
C ARG A 349 -14.95 -3.22 11.64
N LEU A 350 -16.12 -2.56 11.72
CA LEU A 350 -17.38 -3.04 11.16
C LEU A 350 -17.28 -3.28 9.65
N ILE A 351 -16.73 -2.31 8.89
CA ILE A 351 -16.59 -2.44 7.45
C ILE A 351 -15.63 -3.59 7.09
N ASN A 352 -14.48 -3.70 7.77
CA ASN A 352 -13.53 -4.79 7.54
C ASN A 352 -14.16 -6.17 7.84
N ASN A 353 -14.83 -6.31 8.97
CA ASN A 353 -15.49 -7.56 9.38
C ASN A 353 -16.55 -7.99 8.36
N ILE A 354 -17.38 -7.06 7.90
CA ILE A 354 -18.42 -7.36 6.89
C ILE A 354 -17.77 -7.70 5.54
N ALA A 355 -16.71 -6.99 5.14
CA ALA A 355 -15.98 -7.29 3.91
C ALA A 355 -15.31 -8.68 3.92
N GLN A 356 -14.86 -9.15 5.08
CA GLN A 356 -14.25 -10.47 5.25
C GLN A 356 -15.28 -11.59 5.34
N ALA A 357 -16.39 -11.38 6.06
CA ALA A 357 -17.32 -12.44 6.46
C ALA A 357 -18.61 -12.55 5.64
N SER A 358 -19.02 -11.50 4.90
CA SER A 358 -20.40 -11.36 4.38
C SER A 358 -20.51 -11.19 2.86
N SER A 359 -21.73 -11.34 2.33
CA SER A 359 -22.03 -11.21 0.91
C SER A 359 -21.95 -9.74 0.43
N PRO A 360 -21.67 -9.46 -0.86
CA PRO A 360 -21.64 -8.11 -1.43
C PRO A 360 -22.90 -7.27 -1.12
N GLN A 361 -24.05 -7.93 -0.98
CA GLN A 361 -25.33 -7.32 -0.65
C GLN A 361 -25.37 -6.69 0.76
N VAL A 362 -24.68 -7.27 1.74
CA VAL A 362 -24.59 -6.70 3.09
C VAL A 362 -23.73 -5.43 3.07
N LEU A 363 -22.65 -5.44 2.29
CA LEU A 363 -21.78 -4.28 2.07
C LEU A 363 -22.52 -3.13 1.37
N GLU A 364 -23.35 -3.44 0.38
CA GLU A 364 -24.24 -2.47 -0.27
C GLU A 364 -25.21 -1.83 0.73
N ASN A 365 -25.83 -2.65 1.58
CA ASN A 365 -26.75 -2.18 2.60
C ASN A 365 -26.05 -1.33 3.67
N LEU A 366 -24.86 -1.72 4.13
CA LEU A 366 -24.03 -0.90 5.01
C LEU A 366 -23.70 0.45 4.37
N ALA A 367 -23.34 0.46 3.09
CA ALA A 367 -23.05 1.69 2.36
C ALA A 367 -24.28 2.62 2.23
N ALA A 368 -25.49 2.07 2.19
CA ALA A 368 -26.74 2.84 2.20
C ALA A 368 -27.04 3.45 3.59
N LEU A 369 -26.64 2.78 4.67
CA LEU A 369 -26.82 3.25 6.05
C LEU A 369 -25.76 4.28 6.49
N ILE A 370 -24.58 4.30 5.85
CA ILE A 370 -23.55 5.30 6.13
C ILE A 370 -23.82 6.56 5.29
N ASP A 371 -23.83 7.74 5.90
CA ASP A 371 -24.02 9.01 5.20
C ASP A 371 -22.77 9.40 4.41
N ASP A 372 -22.95 10.19 3.33
CA ASP A 372 -21.84 10.61 2.46
C ASP A 372 -20.78 11.43 3.23
N HIS A 373 -21.20 12.28 4.18
CA HIS A 373 -20.29 13.03 5.05
C HIS A 373 -19.45 12.11 5.94
N THR A 374 -20.03 11.03 6.46
CA THR A 374 -19.33 10.03 7.29
C THR A 374 -18.27 9.29 6.48
N ALA A 375 -18.62 8.84 5.27
CA ALA A 375 -17.66 8.19 4.38
C ALA A 375 -16.52 9.15 3.98
N GLN A 376 -16.83 10.42 3.71
CA GLN A 376 -15.83 11.45 3.42
C GLN A 376 -14.92 11.73 4.64
N HIS A 377 -15.48 11.74 5.85
CA HIS A 377 -14.70 11.93 7.08
C HIS A 377 -13.68 10.79 7.27
N LEU A 378 -14.10 9.53 7.10
CA LEU A 378 -13.21 8.37 7.15
C LEU A 378 -12.08 8.45 6.11
N LEU A 379 -12.42 8.85 4.88
CA LEU A 379 -11.43 9.07 3.83
C LEU A 379 -10.43 10.19 4.21
N SER A 380 -10.89 11.29 4.81
CA SER A 380 -10.03 12.39 5.27
C SER A 380 -9.11 12.02 6.43
N LYS A 381 -9.44 10.95 7.15
CA LYS A 381 -8.63 10.37 8.25
C LYS A 381 -7.73 9.23 7.77
N ASN A 382 -7.70 8.96 6.47
CA ASN A 382 -6.95 7.86 5.87
C ASN A 382 -7.34 6.49 6.44
N GLU A 383 -8.64 6.27 6.69
CA GLU A 383 -9.16 4.97 7.13
C GLU A 383 -9.41 4.06 5.92
N GLY A 384 -8.53 3.08 5.68
CA GLY A 384 -8.54 2.25 4.48
C GLY A 384 -9.78 1.36 4.32
N ALA A 385 -10.48 1.07 5.42
CA ALA A 385 -11.75 0.32 5.39
C ALA A 385 -12.80 1.00 4.48
N VAL A 386 -12.75 2.32 4.34
CA VAL A 386 -13.70 3.07 3.49
C VAL A 386 -13.64 2.64 2.02
N PHE A 387 -12.51 2.08 1.55
CA PHE A 387 -12.35 1.65 0.17
C PHE A 387 -13.30 0.52 -0.23
N TYR A 388 -13.75 -0.31 0.72
CA TYR A 388 -14.77 -1.34 0.45
C TYR A 388 -16.13 -0.75 0.07
N LEU A 389 -16.40 0.50 0.42
CA LEU A 389 -17.67 1.18 0.12
C LEU A 389 -17.68 1.83 -1.28
N LEU A 390 -16.54 1.93 -1.96
CA LEU A 390 -16.42 2.59 -3.27
C LEU A 390 -17.36 2.06 -4.35
N PRO A 391 -17.61 0.73 -4.49
CA PRO A 391 -18.55 0.22 -5.49
C PRO A 391 -19.99 0.72 -5.30
N TYR A 392 -20.36 1.10 -4.07
CA TYR A 392 -21.73 1.46 -3.68
C TYR A 392 -21.90 2.96 -3.42
N LYS A 393 -20.81 3.70 -3.20
CA LYS A 393 -20.78 5.17 -3.05
C LYS A 393 -19.91 5.84 -4.13
N PRO A 394 -20.41 5.99 -5.37
CA PRO A 394 -19.59 6.49 -6.48
C PRO A 394 -19.10 7.94 -6.27
N LYS A 395 -19.85 8.78 -5.56
CA LYS A 395 -19.43 10.16 -5.21
C LYS A 395 -18.15 10.20 -4.39
N LEU A 396 -17.84 9.15 -3.64
CA LEU A 396 -16.61 9.08 -2.85
C LEU A 396 -15.36 9.09 -3.74
N PHE A 397 -15.49 8.64 -4.99
CA PHE A 397 -14.40 8.63 -5.97
C PHE A 397 -13.94 10.04 -6.36
N GLU A 398 -14.81 11.05 -6.29
CA GLU A 398 -14.45 12.46 -6.56
C GLU A 398 -13.46 13.02 -5.53
N TYR A 399 -13.39 12.40 -4.34
CA TYR A 399 -12.49 12.78 -3.25
C TYR A 399 -11.20 11.93 -3.21
N ILE A 400 -11.07 10.93 -4.08
CA ILE A 400 -9.84 10.14 -4.21
C ILE A 400 -8.89 10.87 -5.16
N ASN A 401 -7.76 11.29 -4.60
CA ASN A 401 -6.68 11.96 -5.33
C ASN A 401 -5.31 11.43 -4.86
N GLU A 402 -4.26 11.88 -5.53
CA GLU A 402 -2.88 11.47 -5.22
C GLU A 402 -2.48 11.77 -3.78
N LYS A 403 -2.80 12.97 -3.29
CA LYS A 403 -2.44 13.41 -1.95
C LYS A 403 -3.00 12.47 -0.88
N ASN A 404 -4.29 12.18 -0.91
CA ASN A 404 -4.95 11.35 0.12
C ASN A 404 -4.43 9.90 0.09
N ILE A 405 -4.20 9.34 -1.11
CA ILE A 405 -3.67 7.97 -1.24
C ILE A 405 -2.21 7.88 -0.81
N THR A 406 -1.38 8.86 -1.15
CA THR A 406 0.01 8.91 -0.70
C THR A 406 0.10 9.06 0.83
N GLU A 407 -0.77 9.88 1.43
CA GLU A 407 -0.83 10.05 2.88
C GLU A 407 -1.29 8.77 3.58
N PHE A 408 -2.27 8.05 3.01
CA PHE A 408 -2.67 6.71 3.46
C PHE A 408 -1.52 5.69 3.38
N ILE A 409 -0.84 5.59 2.24
CA ILE A 409 0.29 4.67 2.05
C ILE A 409 1.40 5.01 3.06
N HIS A 410 1.72 6.29 3.25
CA HIS A 410 2.72 6.73 4.22
C HIS A 410 2.33 6.36 5.66
N GLN A 411 1.05 6.54 6.04
CA GLN A 411 0.55 6.18 7.36
C GLN A 411 0.72 4.68 7.64
N ILE A 412 0.49 3.82 6.64
CA ILE A 412 0.72 2.38 6.76
C ILE A 412 2.22 2.07 6.92
N THR A 413 3.06 2.67 6.08
CA THR A 413 4.51 2.42 6.10
C THR A 413 5.14 2.84 7.44
N VAL A 414 4.68 3.95 8.04
CA VAL A 414 5.21 4.47 9.32
C VAL A 414 4.69 3.70 10.53
N LYS A 415 3.43 3.23 10.51
CA LYS A 415 2.84 2.53 11.66
C LYS A 415 3.29 1.08 11.83
N HIS A 416 4.18 0.54 10.97
CA HIS A 416 4.64 -0.86 10.98
C HIS A 416 3.49 -1.89 11.15
N ILE A 417 2.34 -1.61 10.54
CA ILE A 417 1.17 -2.48 10.70
C ILE A 417 1.33 -3.67 9.75
N SER A 418 1.78 -4.81 10.28
CA SER A 418 1.82 -6.09 9.57
C SER A 418 0.44 -6.77 9.57
N GLU A 419 -0.62 -6.00 9.29
CA GLU A 419 -1.98 -6.52 9.24
C GLU A 419 -2.33 -6.90 7.78
N PRO A 420 -2.71 -8.16 7.50
CA PRO A 420 -3.10 -8.59 6.15
C PRO A 420 -4.31 -7.80 5.60
N GLU A 421 -5.10 -7.17 6.47
CA GLU A 421 -6.24 -6.30 6.17
C GLU A 421 -5.89 -5.18 5.17
N ILE A 422 -4.69 -4.60 5.28
CA ILE A 422 -4.24 -3.50 4.44
C ILE A 422 -4.16 -3.92 2.96
N ILE A 423 -3.70 -5.15 2.71
CA ILE A 423 -3.59 -5.67 1.34
C ILE A 423 -5.00 -5.76 0.72
N PHE A 424 -5.99 -6.21 1.49
CA PHE A 424 -7.36 -6.30 1.01
C PHE A 424 -7.99 -4.92 0.77
N GLN A 425 -7.71 -3.93 1.63
CA GLN A 425 -8.17 -2.54 1.46
C GLN A 425 -7.54 -1.89 0.20
N LEU A 426 -6.23 -2.06 0.02
CA LEU A 426 -5.52 -1.58 -1.18
C LEU A 426 -6.03 -2.29 -2.44
N MET A 427 -6.34 -3.59 -2.36
CA MET A 427 -6.92 -4.33 -3.49
C MET A 427 -8.35 -3.87 -3.82
N ALA A 428 -9.16 -3.49 -2.82
CA ALA A 428 -10.46 -2.89 -3.05
C ALA A 428 -10.33 -1.58 -3.85
N LEU A 429 -9.41 -0.70 -3.44
CA LEU A 429 -9.09 0.53 -4.18
C LEU A 429 -8.56 0.23 -5.59
N PHE A 430 -7.58 -0.68 -5.69
CA PHE A 430 -6.95 -1.08 -6.95
C PHE A 430 -7.96 -1.61 -7.98
N SER A 431 -8.98 -2.33 -7.50
CA SER A 431 -10.03 -2.89 -8.35
C SER A 431 -10.91 -1.82 -9.03
N MET A 432 -11.05 -0.66 -8.40
CA MET A 432 -11.87 0.46 -8.88
C MET A 432 -11.11 1.45 -9.76
N LEU A 433 -9.77 1.44 -9.71
CA LEU A 433 -8.96 2.37 -10.48
C LEU A 433 -8.83 1.98 -11.97
N PRO A 434 -8.78 2.95 -12.90
CA PRO A 434 -8.53 2.68 -14.31
C PRO A 434 -7.19 1.95 -14.51
N LYS A 435 -7.24 0.76 -15.10
CA LYS A 435 -6.05 -0.08 -15.32
C LYS A 435 -5.12 0.42 -16.43
N LYS A 436 -5.56 1.38 -17.25
CA LYS A 436 -4.78 1.96 -18.35
C LYS A 436 -4.18 3.31 -17.94
N LYS A 437 -2.84 3.36 -17.83
CA LYS A 437 -2.03 4.59 -17.73
C LYS A 437 -2.54 5.64 -16.71
N ASN A 438 -2.95 5.19 -15.52
CA ASN A 438 -3.24 6.07 -14.40
C ASN A 438 -2.10 5.97 -13.36
N PRO A 439 -1.41 7.08 -12.99
CA PRO A 439 -0.31 7.06 -12.03
C PRO A 439 -0.75 6.58 -10.64
N LEU A 440 -1.99 6.84 -10.23
CA LEU A 440 -2.54 6.35 -8.96
C LEU A 440 -2.63 4.83 -8.93
N THR A 441 -3.02 4.20 -10.04
CA THR A 441 -3.08 2.74 -10.15
C THR A 441 -1.71 2.11 -9.95
N GLN A 442 -0.67 2.75 -10.49
CA GLN A 442 0.71 2.30 -10.30
C GLN A 442 1.15 2.46 -8.83
N LEU A 443 0.87 3.60 -8.20
CA LEU A 443 1.20 3.84 -6.78
C LEU A 443 0.54 2.82 -5.85
N VAL A 444 -0.77 2.57 -6.03
CA VAL A 444 -1.50 1.57 -5.24
C VAL A 444 -0.97 0.17 -5.50
N PHE A 445 -0.68 -0.18 -6.76
CA PHE A 445 -0.09 -1.48 -7.08
C PHE A 445 1.26 -1.68 -6.39
N GLN A 446 2.13 -0.67 -6.41
CA GLN A 446 3.43 -0.73 -5.72
C GLN A 446 3.25 -0.92 -4.21
N ALA A 447 2.33 -0.18 -3.57
CA ALA A 447 2.01 -0.37 -2.16
C ALA A 447 1.48 -1.77 -1.84
N VAL A 448 0.65 -2.37 -2.72
CA VAL A 448 0.20 -3.77 -2.57
C VAL A 448 1.40 -4.72 -2.59
N ILE A 449 2.32 -4.55 -3.54
CA ILE A 449 3.51 -5.39 -3.64
C ILE A 449 4.41 -5.25 -2.40
N ASP A 450 4.66 -4.03 -1.94
CA ASP A 450 5.50 -3.78 -0.77
C ASP A 450 4.94 -4.44 0.50
N ASN A 451 3.61 -4.42 0.69
CA ASN A 451 2.97 -5.06 1.84
C ASN A 451 2.86 -6.60 1.68
N LEU A 452 2.68 -7.11 0.46
CA LEU A 452 2.62 -8.55 0.19
C LEU A 452 3.90 -9.29 0.57
N VAL A 453 5.06 -8.62 0.54
CA VAL A 453 6.35 -9.18 0.99
C VAL A 453 6.28 -9.68 2.43
N HIS A 454 5.50 -9.01 3.27
CA HIS A 454 5.33 -9.36 4.68
C HIS A 454 4.28 -10.47 4.90
N HIS A 455 3.47 -10.80 3.88
CA HIS A 455 2.37 -11.76 3.97
C HIS A 455 2.36 -12.74 2.78
N PRO A 456 3.43 -13.53 2.56
CA PRO A 456 3.55 -14.41 1.41
C PRO A 456 2.46 -15.49 1.33
N LEU A 457 1.90 -15.91 2.47
CA LEU A 457 0.81 -16.91 2.56
C LEU A 457 -0.45 -16.48 1.78
N LEU A 458 -0.69 -15.17 1.59
CA LEU A 458 -1.83 -14.68 0.82
C LEU A 458 -1.73 -15.02 -0.67
N LEU A 459 -0.53 -15.31 -1.18
CA LEU A 459 -0.31 -15.68 -2.57
C LEU A 459 -0.77 -17.11 -2.89
N GLU A 460 -1.20 -17.90 -1.91
CA GLU A 460 -1.94 -19.15 -2.15
C GLU A 460 -3.33 -18.91 -2.79
N ASP A 461 -3.88 -17.69 -2.66
CA ASP A 461 -5.15 -17.34 -3.32
C ASP A 461 -4.94 -17.05 -4.82
N GLU A 462 -5.28 -18.05 -5.64
CA GLU A 462 -5.32 -17.96 -7.09
C GLU A 462 -6.12 -16.77 -7.65
N LYS A 463 -7.17 -16.31 -6.95
CA LYS A 463 -7.94 -15.13 -7.40
C LYS A 463 -7.12 -13.86 -7.27
N LEU A 464 -6.40 -13.69 -6.17
CA LEU A 464 -5.52 -12.56 -5.93
C LEU A 464 -4.41 -12.52 -6.99
N LEU A 465 -3.74 -13.64 -7.22
CA LEU A 465 -2.70 -13.76 -8.26
C LEU A 465 -3.22 -13.38 -9.64
N ARG A 466 -4.41 -13.87 -10.02
CA ARG A 466 -5.04 -13.52 -11.30
C ARG A 466 -5.35 -12.03 -11.42
N GLN A 467 -5.74 -11.37 -10.34
CA GLN A 467 -6.01 -9.93 -10.35
C GLN A 467 -4.72 -9.11 -10.54
N LEU A 468 -3.64 -9.48 -9.85
CA LEU A 468 -2.33 -8.85 -9.98
C LEU A 468 -1.74 -9.04 -11.39
N ARG A 469 -1.79 -10.28 -11.92
CA ARG A 469 -1.29 -10.62 -13.26
C ARG A 469 -2.06 -9.94 -14.40
N LYS A 470 -3.33 -9.59 -14.20
CA LYS A 470 -4.15 -8.87 -15.20
C LYS A 470 -3.73 -7.41 -15.40
N TYR A 471 -2.91 -6.85 -14.52
CA TYR A 471 -2.44 -5.49 -14.66
C TYR A 471 -1.37 -5.39 -15.74
N PRO A 472 -1.52 -4.54 -16.79
CA PRO A 472 -0.61 -4.52 -17.94
C PRO A 472 0.86 -4.25 -17.57
N ASP A 473 1.09 -3.40 -16.56
CA ASP A 473 2.43 -3.01 -16.12
C ASP A 473 3.03 -3.94 -15.05
N CYS A 474 2.31 -4.98 -14.61
CA CYS A 474 2.74 -5.88 -13.54
C CYS A 474 4.14 -6.45 -13.80
N LYS A 475 4.37 -7.08 -14.96
CA LYS A 475 5.68 -7.66 -15.31
C LYS A 475 6.77 -6.60 -15.34
N ARG A 476 6.49 -5.42 -15.93
CA ARG A 476 7.46 -4.32 -16.04
C ARG A 476 7.88 -3.80 -14.67
N ILE A 477 6.92 -3.55 -13.77
CA ILE A 477 7.18 -3.03 -12.42
C ILE A 477 7.94 -4.06 -11.59
N LEU A 478 7.52 -5.32 -11.59
CA LEU A 478 8.19 -6.39 -10.84
C LEU A 478 9.63 -6.58 -11.32
N THR A 479 9.89 -6.53 -12.63
CA THR A 479 11.24 -6.59 -13.18
C THR A 479 12.08 -5.38 -12.76
N GLN A 480 11.53 -4.17 -12.79
CA GLN A 480 12.25 -2.97 -12.31
C GLN A 480 12.60 -3.06 -10.82
N TYR A 481 11.68 -3.55 -9.99
CA TYR A 481 11.90 -3.73 -8.55
C TYR A 481 12.92 -4.83 -8.29
N SER A 482 12.82 -5.95 -9.01
CA SER A 482 13.78 -7.05 -8.95
C SER A 482 15.19 -6.55 -9.25
N GLU A 483 15.39 -5.81 -10.35
CA GLU A 483 16.70 -5.26 -10.69
C GLU A 483 17.20 -4.23 -9.68
N LYS A 484 16.32 -3.41 -9.10
CA LYS A 484 16.69 -2.47 -8.03
C LYS A 484 17.19 -3.21 -6.78
N ILE A 485 16.50 -4.26 -6.35
CA ILE A 485 16.88 -5.07 -5.18
C ILE A 485 18.21 -5.80 -5.45
N LYS A 486 18.35 -6.43 -6.62
CA LYS A 486 19.61 -7.10 -7.00
C LYS A 486 20.78 -6.12 -7.00
N LYS A 487 20.56 -4.90 -7.49
CA LYS A 487 21.57 -3.84 -7.46
C LYS A 487 21.90 -3.43 -6.03
N GLN A 488 20.93 -3.24 -5.16
CA GLN A 488 21.16 -2.91 -3.73
C GLN A 488 22.02 -3.95 -3.02
N VAL A 489 21.77 -5.25 -3.25
CA VAL A 489 22.60 -6.32 -2.69
C VAL A 489 24.04 -6.22 -3.22
N ASN A 490 24.22 -6.07 -4.54
CA ASN A 490 25.56 -5.95 -5.13
C ASN A 490 26.31 -4.70 -4.65
N ASP A 491 25.63 -3.55 -4.57
CA ASP A 491 26.20 -2.30 -4.08
C ASP A 491 26.64 -2.45 -2.61
N CYS A 492 25.81 -3.09 -1.77
CA CYS A 492 26.16 -3.41 -0.38
C CYS A 492 27.36 -4.35 -0.28
N ILE A 493 27.44 -5.41 -1.11
CA ILE A 493 28.60 -6.30 -1.10
C ILE A 493 29.85 -5.51 -1.44
N ILE A 494 29.82 -4.64 -2.46
CA ILE A 494 30.98 -3.83 -2.84
C ILE A 494 31.38 -2.88 -1.71
N GLU A 495 30.42 -2.15 -1.15
CA GLU A 495 30.67 -1.21 -0.06
C GLU A 495 31.33 -1.88 1.15
N GLN A 496 30.77 -3.00 1.59
CA GLN A 496 31.23 -3.70 2.80
C GLN A 496 32.49 -4.55 2.58
N ALA A 497 32.65 -5.15 1.39
CA ALA A 497 33.81 -6.01 1.08
C ALA A 497 35.07 -5.22 0.71
N THR A 498 34.94 -3.94 0.32
CA THR A 498 36.09 -3.08 -0.03
C THR A 498 36.66 -2.31 1.15
N GLU A 499 36.04 -2.42 2.35
CA GLU A 499 36.59 -1.83 3.57
C GLU A 499 37.99 -2.40 3.88
N PRO A 500 38.91 -1.63 4.48
CA PRO A 500 40.29 -2.07 4.72
C PRO A 500 40.41 -3.34 5.56
N SER A 501 39.41 -3.64 6.38
CA SER A 501 39.33 -4.86 7.20
C SER A 501 37.95 -5.48 7.04
N PHE A 502 37.87 -6.69 6.48
CA PHE A 502 36.62 -7.44 6.40
C PHE A 502 36.42 -8.26 7.68
N SER A 503 35.34 -7.99 8.42
CA SER A 503 35.02 -8.63 9.70
C SER A 503 33.65 -9.31 9.67
N SER A 504 33.31 -10.06 10.72
CA SER A 504 31.99 -10.68 10.86
C SER A 504 30.86 -9.65 10.84
N HIS A 505 31.11 -8.43 11.33
CA HIS A 505 30.14 -7.33 11.26
C HIS A 505 29.78 -6.97 9.82
N ASN A 506 30.76 -6.86 8.94
CA ASN A 506 30.55 -6.55 7.52
C ASN A 506 29.77 -7.68 6.84
N TYR A 507 30.12 -8.94 7.13
CA TYR A 507 29.39 -10.11 6.61
C TYR A 507 27.92 -10.09 7.02
N HIS A 508 27.60 -9.86 8.31
CA HIS A 508 26.22 -9.84 8.79
C HIS A 508 25.38 -8.72 8.16
N ILE A 509 25.96 -7.53 7.90
CA ILE A 509 25.26 -6.46 7.18
C ILE A 509 24.85 -6.92 5.78
N ILE A 510 25.78 -7.56 5.05
CA ILE A 510 25.51 -8.09 3.70
C ILE A 510 24.44 -9.19 3.77
N GLU A 511 24.58 -10.11 4.74
CA GLU A 511 23.67 -11.25 4.93
C GLU A 511 22.25 -10.78 5.24
N ASP A 512 22.05 -9.81 6.13
CA ASP A 512 20.75 -9.25 6.47
C ASP A 512 20.05 -8.64 5.24
N ILE A 513 20.79 -7.84 4.46
CA ILE A 513 20.28 -7.23 3.23
C ILE A 513 19.96 -8.30 2.19
N TRP A 514 20.81 -9.32 2.06
CA TRP A 514 20.61 -10.41 1.11
C TRP A 514 19.41 -11.30 1.48
N VAL A 515 19.20 -11.61 2.76
CA VAL A 515 18.04 -12.38 3.24
C VAL A 515 16.74 -11.63 2.95
N ASP A 516 16.68 -10.32 3.27
CA ASP A 516 15.52 -9.49 2.97
C ASP A 516 15.25 -9.41 1.45
N ALA A 517 16.30 -9.23 0.66
CA ALA A 517 16.22 -9.22 -0.80
C ALA A 517 15.70 -10.55 -1.37
N THR A 518 16.21 -11.68 -0.88
CA THR A 518 15.84 -13.02 -1.35
C THR A 518 14.37 -13.31 -1.04
N ARG A 519 13.90 -12.93 0.16
CA ARG A 519 12.48 -13.01 0.53
C ARG A 519 11.59 -12.19 -0.41
N LYS A 520 11.98 -10.94 -0.71
CA LYS A 520 11.24 -10.07 -1.65
C LYS A 520 11.20 -10.65 -3.06
N LEU A 521 12.34 -11.13 -3.57
CA LEU A 521 12.44 -11.72 -4.90
C LEU A 521 11.59 -12.99 -5.04
N ALA A 522 11.54 -13.84 -4.02
CA ALA A 522 10.69 -15.03 -4.01
C ALA A 522 9.19 -14.69 -4.12
N VAL A 523 8.74 -13.65 -3.42
CA VAL A 523 7.36 -13.13 -3.53
C VAL A 523 7.07 -12.63 -4.95
N PHE A 524 8.01 -11.94 -5.58
CA PHE A 524 7.83 -11.45 -6.95
C PHE A 524 7.76 -12.61 -7.96
N ASP A 525 8.57 -13.64 -7.78
CA ASP A 525 8.58 -14.85 -8.62
C ASP A 525 7.24 -15.61 -8.59
N LEU A 526 6.59 -15.68 -7.42
CA LEU A 526 5.25 -16.28 -7.28
C LEU A 526 4.19 -15.52 -8.08
N ILE A 527 4.29 -14.18 -8.15
CA ILE A 527 3.36 -13.34 -8.91
C ILE A 527 3.66 -13.44 -10.41
N SER A 528 4.91 -13.24 -10.80
CA SER A 528 5.37 -13.34 -12.19
C SER A 528 6.82 -13.82 -12.21
N PRO A 529 7.16 -14.89 -12.95
CA PRO A 529 8.53 -15.40 -13.00
C PRO A 529 9.54 -14.32 -13.40
N GLN A 530 10.52 -14.07 -12.54
CA GLN A 530 11.62 -13.14 -12.79
C GLN A 530 12.87 -13.88 -13.29
N ALA A 531 13.84 -13.11 -13.78
CA ALA A 531 15.16 -13.64 -14.13
C ALA A 531 15.87 -14.12 -12.86
N LYS A 532 16.44 -15.33 -12.90
CA LYS A 532 17.16 -15.95 -11.79
C LYS A 532 18.22 -15.00 -11.23
N PHE A 533 18.20 -14.80 -9.92
CA PHE A 533 19.25 -14.07 -9.22
C PHE A 533 20.43 -15.02 -8.96
N ASN A 534 21.63 -14.64 -9.39
CA ASN A 534 22.82 -15.49 -9.30
C ASN A 534 23.33 -15.72 -7.87
N LEU A 535 22.81 -14.97 -6.89
CA LEU A 535 23.06 -15.12 -5.46
C LEU A 535 21.80 -15.67 -4.79
N ASN A 536 21.29 -16.81 -5.24
CA ASN A 536 20.06 -17.41 -4.69
C ASN A 536 20.31 -18.34 -3.49
N HIS A 537 21.57 -18.58 -3.12
CA HIS A 537 21.93 -19.40 -1.97
C HIS A 537 23.17 -18.84 -1.25
N LYS A 538 23.30 -19.17 0.04
CA LYS A 538 24.34 -18.62 0.95
C LYS A 538 25.76 -18.79 0.40
N TYR A 539 26.09 -19.95 -0.16
CA TYR A 539 27.43 -20.21 -0.67
C TYR A 539 27.80 -19.38 -1.92
N ALA A 540 26.83 -19.00 -2.76
CA ALA A 540 27.07 -18.12 -3.91
C ALA A 540 27.30 -16.68 -3.44
N LEU A 541 26.58 -16.25 -2.41
CA LEU A 541 26.81 -14.97 -1.73
C LEU A 541 28.22 -14.94 -1.15
N GLN A 542 28.58 -15.90 -0.29
CA GLN A 542 29.89 -15.95 0.37
C GLN A 542 31.04 -16.00 -0.64
N ALA A 543 30.93 -16.80 -1.71
CA ALA A 543 31.94 -16.85 -2.77
C ALA A 543 32.04 -15.52 -3.54
N LYS A 544 30.93 -14.82 -3.74
CA LYS A 544 30.92 -13.49 -4.37
C LYS A 544 31.55 -12.42 -3.47
N ILE A 545 31.31 -12.48 -2.17
CA ILE A 545 31.97 -11.61 -1.19
C ILE A 545 33.48 -11.89 -1.19
N ALA A 546 33.88 -13.16 -1.14
CA ALA A 546 35.30 -13.55 -1.19
C ALA A 546 35.99 -13.02 -2.46
N GLU A 547 35.34 -13.17 -3.62
CA GLU A 547 35.84 -12.64 -4.90
C GLU A 547 36.07 -11.13 -4.85
N ILE A 548 35.08 -10.36 -4.38
CA ILE A 548 35.18 -8.90 -4.31
C ILE A 548 36.23 -8.47 -3.28
N THR A 549 36.25 -9.11 -2.12
CA THR A 549 37.24 -8.87 -1.05
C THR A 549 38.65 -9.09 -1.60
N PHE A 550 38.88 -10.22 -2.29
CA PHE A 550 40.15 -10.52 -2.96
C PHE A 550 40.53 -9.49 -4.03
N PHE A 551 39.61 -9.08 -4.90
CA PHE A 551 39.90 -8.06 -5.90
C PHE A 551 40.23 -6.69 -5.29
N SER A 552 39.68 -6.38 -4.11
CA SER A 552 39.91 -5.11 -3.42
C SER A 552 41.21 -5.07 -2.62
N HIS A 553 41.56 -6.15 -1.92
CA HIS A 553 42.74 -6.24 -1.06
C HIS A 553 43.98 -6.80 -1.78
N GLY A 554 43.77 -7.52 -2.89
CA GLY A 554 44.85 -8.09 -3.70
C GLY A 554 45.75 -9.04 -2.90
N GLU A 555 47.04 -8.73 -2.82
CA GLU A 555 48.03 -9.53 -2.09
C GLU A 555 47.81 -9.54 -0.56
N PHE A 556 47.03 -8.59 -0.03
CA PHE A 556 46.69 -8.51 1.39
C PHE A 556 45.45 -9.32 1.77
N PHE A 557 44.83 -10.02 0.81
CA PHE A 557 43.69 -10.89 1.10
C PHE A 557 44.12 -12.08 1.96
N ASP A 558 43.62 -12.12 3.19
CA ASP A 558 43.83 -13.21 4.14
C ASP A 558 42.64 -14.17 4.12
N LEU A 559 42.87 -15.38 3.59
CA LEU A 559 41.85 -16.42 3.51
C LEU A 559 41.37 -16.88 4.90
N ASP A 560 42.27 -16.95 5.88
CA ASP A 560 41.91 -17.42 7.23
C ASP A 560 41.07 -16.37 7.95
N ALA A 561 41.46 -15.10 7.90
CA ALA A 561 40.66 -14.00 8.45
C ALA A 561 39.28 -13.92 7.78
N PHE A 562 39.19 -14.13 6.47
CA PHE A 562 37.91 -14.18 5.77
C PHE A 562 37.04 -15.34 6.25
N ILE A 563 37.57 -16.56 6.38
CA ILE A 563 36.78 -17.71 6.84
C ILE A 563 36.36 -17.54 8.32
N GLU A 564 37.23 -16.97 9.16
CA GLU A 564 36.89 -16.63 10.55
C GLU A 564 35.73 -15.63 10.62
N SER A 565 35.67 -14.66 9.71
CA SER A 565 34.55 -13.69 9.64
C SER A 565 33.19 -14.36 9.38
N LEU A 566 33.18 -15.51 8.69
CA LEU A 566 31.98 -16.31 8.45
C LEU A 566 31.58 -17.18 9.65
N SER A 567 32.42 -17.24 10.70
CA SER A 567 32.21 -18.07 11.89
C SER A 567 32.05 -19.57 11.60
N LEU A 568 32.73 -20.09 10.57
CA LEU A 568 32.63 -21.49 10.14
C LEU A 568 33.77 -22.34 10.73
N PRO A 569 33.49 -23.26 11.68
CA PRO A 569 34.53 -24.14 12.22
C PRO A 569 34.93 -25.24 11.22
N PRO A 570 36.21 -25.64 11.18
CA PRO A 570 36.66 -26.74 10.32
C PRO A 570 36.23 -28.10 10.93
N VAL A 571 35.04 -28.57 10.56
CA VAL A 571 34.42 -29.80 11.11
C VAL A 571 34.44 -30.95 10.08
N VAL A 572 34.65 -32.16 10.57
CA VAL A 572 34.55 -33.42 9.80
C VAL A 572 33.11 -33.92 9.81
N LYS A 573 32.51 -34.13 8.64
CA LYS A 573 31.27 -34.92 8.51
C LYS A 573 31.62 -36.29 7.94
N GLU A 574 31.43 -37.35 8.72
CA GLU A 574 31.77 -38.73 8.33
C GLU A 574 31.09 -39.15 7.01
N ASN A 575 29.89 -38.63 6.69
CA ASN A 575 29.16 -38.91 5.45
C ASN A 575 28.50 -37.65 4.85
N GLY A 576 29.28 -36.60 4.56
CA GLY A 576 28.77 -35.41 3.87
C GLY A 576 29.84 -34.36 3.57
N VAL A 577 29.44 -33.28 2.89
CA VAL A 577 30.25 -32.07 2.70
C VAL A 577 29.97 -31.13 3.87
N SER A 578 31.01 -30.68 4.61
CA SER A 578 30.84 -29.67 5.66
C SER A 578 30.67 -28.26 5.05
N GLU A 579 30.08 -27.32 5.78
CA GLU A 579 29.94 -25.94 5.28
C GLU A 579 31.30 -25.29 5.00
N TYR A 580 32.29 -25.60 5.86
CA TYR A 580 33.68 -25.21 5.70
C TYR A 580 34.31 -25.78 4.41
N GLU A 581 34.15 -27.08 4.16
CA GLU A 581 34.58 -27.72 2.91
C GLU A 581 33.88 -27.07 1.70
N ARG A 582 32.57 -26.82 1.83
CA ARG A 582 31.77 -26.26 0.75
C ARG A 582 32.25 -24.86 0.36
N ILE A 583 32.45 -23.97 1.34
CA ILE A 583 32.88 -22.60 1.04
C ILE A 583 34.27 -22.58 0.41
N LEU A 584 35.20 -23.40 0.89
CA LEU A 584 36.53 -23.54 0.29
C LEU A 584 36.45 -23.92 -1.19
N ILE A 585 35.58 -24.87 -1.54
CA ILE A 585 35.36 -25.29 -2.93
C ILE A 585 34.76 -24.18 -3.80
N GLU A 586 33.83 -23.39 -3.27
CA GLU A 586 33.27 -22.27 -4.03
C GLU A 586 34.29 -21.14 -4.21
N ILE A 587 35.07 -20.81 -3.17
CA ILE A 587 36.16 -19.82 -3.28
C ILE A 587 37.21 -20.30 -4.29
N LEU A 588 37.61 -21.58 -4.22
CA LEU A 588 38.55 -22.20 -5.16
C LEU A 588 38.07 -22.08 -6.60
N ALA A 589 36.76 -22.25 -6.84
CA ALA A 589 36.18 -22.11 -8.17
C ALA A 589 36.22 -20.66 -8.68
N VAL A 590 35.95 -19.69 -7.81
CA VAL A 590 35.77 -18.28 -8.20
C VAL A 590 37.09 -17.52 -8.28
N ILE A 591 38.02 -17.72 -7.34
CA ILE A 591 39.29 -16.99 -7.29
C ILE A 591 40.37 -17.72 -8.10
N ASP A 592 40.81 -17.11 -9.20
CA ASP A 592 41.94 -17.62 -9.99
C ASP A 592 43.27 -16.99 -9.54
N ASN A 593 43.79 -17.46 -8.40
CA ASN A 593 45.09 -17.07 -7.86
C ASN A 593 45.88 -18.30 -7.39
N GLU A 594 47.17 -18.39 -7.74
CA GLU A 594 48.00 -19.55 -7.43
C GLU A 594 48.21 -19.75 -5.92
N SER A 595 48.54 -18.69 -5.18
CA SER A 595 48.77 -18.75 -3.73
C SER A 595 47.51 -19.18 -2.97
N ILE A 596 46.38 -18.55 -3.26
CA ILE A 596 45.10 -18.89 -2.61
C ILE A 596 44.65 -20.30 -2.98
N ARG A 597 44.84 -20.71 -4.25
CA ARG A 597 44.54 -22.08 -4.69
C ARG A 597 45.33 -23.11 -3.89
N GLU A 598 46.65 -22.92 -3.73
CA GLU A 598 47.47 -23.83 -2.92
C GLU A 598 47.04 -23.86 -1.45
N GLN A 599 46.73 -22.70 -0.86
CA GLN A 599 46.25 -22.62 0.52
C GLN A 599 44.95 -23.40 0.71
N ILE A 600 43.99 -23.23 -0.20
CA ILE A 600 42.70 -23.93 -0.15
C ILE A 600 42.90 -25.44 -0.32
N ILE A 601 43.69 -25.88 -1.32
CA ILE A 601 43.97 -27.31 -1.54
C ILE A 601 44.61 -27.93 -0.29
N ARG A 602 45.59 -27.26 0.32
CA ARG A 602 46.20 -27.72 1.59
C ARG A 602 45.17 -27.85 2.71
N LYS A 603 44.25 -26.88 2.85
CA LYS A 603 43.18 -26.92 3.87
C LYS A 603 42.15 -28.01 3.61
N LEU A 604 41.88 -28.37 2.35
CA LEU A 604 41.00 -29.48 1.99
C LEU A 604 41.65 -30.83 2.30
N GLU A 605 42.92 -31.03 1.95
CA GLU A 605 43.59 -32.33 2.05
C GLU A 605 44.15 -32.64 3.45
N SER A 606 44.42 -31.61 4.25
CA SER A 606 44.91 -31.74 5.63
C SER A 606 43.78 -31.95 6.66
N TYR A 607 44.15 -32.45 7.84
CA TYR A 607 43.24 -32.55 8.98
C TYR A 607 42.81 -31.14 9.45
N PRO A 608 41.53 -30.90 9.78
CA PRO A 608 40.46 -31.88 10.01
C PRO A 608 39.69 -32.33 8.76
N VAL A 609 39.66 -31.56 7.67
CA VAL A 609 38.79 -31.87 6.51
C VAL A 609 39.16 -33.20 5.83
N HIS A 610 40.45 -33.42 5.58
CA HIS A 610 41.03 -34.63 4.97
C HIS A 610 40.27 -35.16 3.74
N ARG A 611 39.89 -34.25 2.84
CA ARG A 611 39.20 -34.56 1.59
C ARG A 611 40.22 -34.74 0.46
N LEU A 612 40.44 -35.97 0.03
CA LEU A 612 41.37 -36.31 -1.07
C LEU A 612 40.68 -36.50 -2.43
N ASP A 613 39.37 -36.75 -2.43
CA ASP A 613 38.52 -36.95 -3.62
C ASP A 613 37.84 -35.66 -4.10
N TRP A 614 38.30 -34.48 -3.65
CA TRP A 614 37.61 -33.20 -3.88
C TRP A 614 37.46 -32.81 -5.37
N VAL A 615 38.28 -33.36 -6.26
CA VAL A 615 38.20 -33.13 -7.71
C VAL A 615 37.01 -33.85 -8.34
N GLU A 616 36.81 -35.12 -7.98
CA GLU A 616 35.76 -35.98 -8.54
C GLU A 616 34.41 -35.78 -7.85
N LYS A 617 34.44 -35.37 -6.57
CA LYS A 617 33.25 -35.16 -5.76
C LYS A 617 32.34 -34.06 -6.34
N GLU A 618 31.04 -34.30 -6.25
CA GLU A 618 30.03 -33.30 -6.63
C GLU A 618 29.63 -32.41 -5.45
N TYR A 619 29.58 -31.12 -5.72
CA TYR A 619 29.16 -30.08 -4.79
C TYR A 619 27.91 -29.40 -5.36
N ALA A 620 26.74 -29.80 -4.85
CA ALA A 620 25.41 -29.46 -5.39
C ALA A 620 25.24 -29.91 -6.86
N GLY A 621 25.53 -31.19 -7.11
CA GLY A 621 25.36 -31.83 -8.42
C GLY A 621 26.36 -31.39 -9.49
N LYS A 622 27.47 -30.76 -9.09
CA LYS A 622 28.51 -30.27 -10.01
C LYS A 622 29.91 -30.48 -9.43
N THR A 623 30.83 -30.95 -10.27
CA THR A 623 32.25 -31.04 -9.93
C THR A 623 32.90 -29.65 -9.87
N ILE A 624 34.04 -29.54 -9.17
CA ILE A 624 34.83 -28.31 -9.13
C ILE A 624 35.24 -27.84 -10.52
N PHE A 625 35.47 -28.74 -11.47
CA PHE A 625 35.82 -28.39 -12.84
C PHE A 625 34.68 -27.65 -13.57
N LEU A 626 33.43 -28.10 -13.41
CA LEU A 626 32.27 -27.40 -13.98
C LEU A 626 32.00 -26.06 -13.30
N LYS A 627 32.31 -25.94 -12.01
CA LYS A 627 32.27 -24.66 -11.29
C LYS A 627 33.36 -23.71 -11.80
N ALA A 628 34.59 -24.19 -11.98
CA ALA A 628 35.68 -23.43 -12.57
C ALA A 628 35.33 -22.92 -13.98
N ALA A 629 34.67 -23.75 -14.80
CA ALA A 629 34.17 -23.35 -16.11
C ALA A 629 33.14 -22.22 -16.04
N LYS A 630 32.19 -22.29 -15.09
CA LYS A 630 31.20 -21.22 -14.84
C LYS A 630 31.86 -19.88 -14.47
N HIS A 631 32.98 -19.92 -13.75
CA HIS A 631 33.68 -18.71 -13.29
C HIS A 631 34.87 -18.30 -14.16
N GLY A 632 35.25 -19.12 -15.15
CA GLY A 632 36.34 -18.82 -16.07
C GLY A 632 37.74 -19.00 -15.47
N ASN A 633 37.89 -19.84 -14.44
CA ASN A 633 39.14 -20.04 -13.72
C ASN A 633 40.16 -20.85 -14.55
N LEU A 634 41.11 -20.15 -15.16
CA LEU A 634 42.08 -20.70 -16.12
C LEU A 634 43.21 -21.46 -15.42
N GLY A 635 43.52 -21.10 -14.18
CA GLY A 635 44.50 -21.81 -13.38
C GLY A 635 44.01 -23.19 -12.95
N LEU A 636 42.75 -23.31 -12.51
CA LEU A 636 42.13 -24.63 -12.26
C LEU A 636 42.00 -25.45 -13.54
N LEU A 637 41.68 -24.83 -14.67
CA LEU A 637 41.71 -25.50 -15.97
C LEU A 637 43.08 -26.13 -16.24
N SER A 638 44.15 -25.36 -16.00
CA SER A 638 45.53 -25.80 -16.25
C SER A 638 45.96 -26.93 -15.31
N LEU A 639 45.49 -26.91 -14.05
CA LEU A 639 45.77 -27.92 -13.03
C LEU A 639 45.00 -29.23 -13.26
N LEU A 640 43.73 -29.13 -13.68
CA LEU A 640 42.82 -30.28 -13.74
C LEU A 640 42.67 -30.91 -15.11
N LYS A 641 43.09 -30.27 -16.21
CA LYS A 641 42.89 -30.76 -17.59
C LYS A 641 43.33 -32.22 -17.84
N ASP A 642 44.33 -32.72 -17.11
CA ASP A 642 44.88 -34.07 -17.32
C ASP A 642 44.17 -35.12 -16.44
N HIS A 643 43.31 -34.70 -15.51
CA HIS A 643 42.60 -35.53 -14.53
C HIS A 643 41.08 -35.62 -14.78
N ILE A 644 40.57 -35.01 -15.85
CA ILE A 644 39.14 -34.90 -16.13
C ILE A 644 38.75 -35.81 -17.30
N ALA A 645 37.61 -36.49 -17.17
CA ALA A 645 37.07 -37.34 -18.22
C ALA A 645 36.67 -36.52 -19.47
N PRO A 646 36.90 -37.01 -20.71
CA PRO A 646 36.59 -36.30 -21.96
C PRO A 646 35.17 -35.73 -22.03
N GLU A 647 34.16 -36.47 -21.58
CA GLU A 647 32.75 -36.06 -21.59
C GLU A 647 32.46 -34.79 -20.75
N THR A 648 33.30 -34.51 -19.75
CA THR A 648 33.14 -33.35 -18.87
C THR A 648 33.61 -32.07 -19.56
N PHE A 649 34.49 -32.17 -20.58
CA PHE A 649 34.98 -31.02 -21.34
C PHE A 649 33.86 -30.32 -22.11
N ASN A 650 32.99 -31.07 -22.79
CA ASN A 650 31.88 -30.49 -23.55
C ASN A 650 30.88 -29.77 -22.62
N LYS A 651 30.53 -30.41 -21.49
CA LYS A 651 29.70 -29.79 -20.44
C LYS A 651 30.32 -28.52 -19.89
N ALA A 652 31.65 -28.50 -19.69
CA ALA A 652 32.39 -27.34 -19.23
C ALA A 652 32.37 -26.20 -20.28
N LEU A 653 32.55 -26.51 -21.57
CA LEU A 653 32.48 -25.53 -22.66
C LEU A 653 31.12 -24.81 -22.70
N ILE A 654 30.03 -25.59 -22.69
CA ILE A 654 28.68 -25.03 -22.69
C ILE A 654 28.40 -24.22 -21.42
N THR A 655 28.90 -24.69 -20.27
CA THR A 655 28.73 -23.98 -18.99
C THR A 655 29.47 -22.65 -18.99
N ALA A 656 30.71 -22.62 -19.51
CA ALA A 656 31.53 -21.42 -19.64
C ALA A 656 30.90 -20.43 -20.63
N ALA A 657 30.44 -20.89 -21.79
CA ALA A 657 29.78 -20.05 -22.78
C ALA A 657 28.49 -19.41 -22.25
N LYS A 658 27.63 -20.18 -21.55
CA LYS A 658 26.44 -19.65 -20.84
C LYS A 658 26.78 -18.63 -19.76
N ALA A 659 27.94 -18.77 -19.12
CA ALA A 659 28.42 -17.83 -18.11
C ALA A 659 29.28 -16.69 -18.69
N ASN A 660 29.35 -16.57 -20.02
CA ASN A 660 30.12 -15.56 -20.75
C ASN A 660 31.64 -15.61 -20.48
N GLN A 661 32.18 -16.80 -20.17
CA GLN A 661 33.60 -17.03 -19.85
C GLN A 661 34.40 -17.44 -21.10
N TRP A 662 34.49 -16.53 -22.07
CA TRP A 662 35.01 -16.87 -23.41
C TRP A 662 36.51 -17.15 -23.47
N ALA A 663 37.32 -16.61 -22.55
CA ALA A 663 38.74 -16.97 -22.46
C ALA A 663 38.93 -18.43 -22.03
N PHE A 664 38.05 -18.94 -21.15
CA PHE A 664 38.02 -20.34 -20.75
C PHE A 664 37.59 -21.22 -21.92
N VAL A 665 36.53 -20.81 -22.65
CA VAL A 665 36.09 -21.50 -23.88
C VAL A 665 37.23 -21.56 -24.91
N GLU A 666 37.90 -20.44 -25.19
CA GLU A 666 39.00 -20.38 -26.16
C GLU A 666 40.13 -21.35 -25.82
N ARG A 667 40.60 -21.35 -24.56
CA ARG A 667 41.67 -22.27 -24.13
C ARG A 667 41.21 -23.73 -24.13
N LEU A 668 39.96 -23.99 -23.75
CA LEU A 668 39.45 -25.34 -23.66
C LEU A 668 39.20 -25.95 -25.05
N CYS A 669 38.69 -25.17 -26.00
CA CYS A 669 38.48 -25.57 -27.39
C CYS A 669 39.77 -26.02 -28.10
N GLN A 670 40.94 -25.55 -27.66
CA GLN A 670 42.25 -25.95 -28.21
C GLN A 670 42.74 -27.31 -27.68
N ASN A 671 42.02 -27.92 -26.73
CA ASN A 671 42.39 -29.22 -26.17
C ASN A 671 41.96 -30.37 -27.09
N LYS A 672 42.88 -31.30 -27.35
CA LYS A 672 42.66 -32.46 -28.24
C LYS A 672 41.56 -33.42 -27.77
N ASN A 673 41.21 -33.37 -26.48
CA ASN A 673 40.18 -34.24 -25.90
C ASN A 673 38.75 -33.72 -26.14
N VAL A 674 38.58 -32.53 -26.72
CA VAL A 674 37.26 -31.96 -27.04
C VAL A 674 36.74 -32.53 -28.35
N GLN A 675 35.63 -33.27 -28.26
CA GLN A 675 34.89 -33.79 -29.41
C GLN A 675 33.45 -33.32 -29.30
N LEU A 676 33.09 -32.26 -30.03
CA LEU A 676 31.74 -31.69 -30.00
C LEU A 676 30.83 -32.40 -30.99
N SER A 677 29.58 -32.66 -30.59
CA SER A 677 28.52 -33.05 -31.52
C SER A 677 28.02 -31.84 -32.33
N GLU A 678 27.30 -32.08 -33.43
CA GLU A 678 26.67 -31.00 -34.22
C GLU A 678 25.75 -30.11 -33.37
N GLU A 679 24.94 -30.71 -32.49
CA GLU A 679 24.04 -29.96 -31.57
C GLU A 679 24.81 -29.08 -30.58
N GLU A 680 25.96 -29.55 -30.10
CA GLU A 680 26.82 -28.79 -29.19
C GLU A 680 27.51 -27.61 -29.91
N ILE A 681 27.94 -27.83 -31.16
CA ILE A 681 28.51 -26.78 -32.02
C ILE A 681 27.45 -25.71 -32.31
N GLU A 682 26.23 -26.10 -32.70
CA GLU A 682 25.10 -25.18 -32.91
C GLU A 682 24.86 -24.32 -31.67
N THR A 683 24.75 -24.97 -30.50
CA THR A 683 24.51 -24.30 -29.22
C THR A 683 25.62 -23.29 -28.89
N LEU A 684 26.88 -23.66 -29.08
CA LEU A 684 28.03 -22.79 -28.83
C LEU A 684 28.08 -21.60 -29.81
N ILE A 685 27.79 -21.83 -31.10
CA ILE A 685 27.74 -20.76 -32.10
C ILE A 685 26.63 -19.76 -31.78
N LEU A 686 25.45 -20.22 -31.36
CA LEU A 686 24.34 -19.34 -30.99
C LEU A 686 24.70 -18.46 -29.77
N GLN A 687 25.33 -19.04 -28.75
CA GLN A 687 25.81 -18.28 -27.59
C GLN A 687 26.95 -17.33 -27.97
N ALA A 688 27.86 -17.76 -28.83
CA ALA A 688 28.93 -16.90 -29.32
C ALA A 688 28.37 -15.73 -30.14
N ALA A 689 27.30 -15.96 -30.91
CA ALA A 689 26.61 -14.93 -31.68
C ALA A 689 25.92 -13.91 -30.77
N GLU A 690 25.28 -14.37 -29.69
CA GLU A 690 24.67 -13.53 -28.65
C GLU A 690 25.71 -12.59 -28.00
N HIS A 691 26.92 -13.11 -27.72
CA HIS A 691 27.98 -12.37 -27.05
C HIS A 691 28.98 -11.69 -27.99
N GLY A 692 28.89 -11.87 -29.32
CA GLY A 692 29.73 -11.23 -30.32
C GLY A 692 31.11 -11.88 -30.52
N GLN A 693 31.26 -13.16 -30.19
CA GLN A 693 32.54 -13.87 -30.12
C GLN A 693 32.95 -14.48 -31.46
N ILE A 694 33.21 -13.59 -32.41
CA ILE A 694 33.48 -13.98 -33.80
C ILE A 694 34.69 -14.90 -33.98
N LYS A 695 35.71 -14.80 -33.12
CA LYS A 695 36.88 -15.68 -33.15
C LYS A 695 36.51 -17.15 -32.87
N ILE A 696 35.64 -17.36 -31.88
CA ILE A 696 35.14 -18.70 -31.53
C ILE A 696 34.26 -19.25 -32.64
N ILE A 697 33.35 -18.43 -33.19
CA ILE A 697 32.51 -18.84 -34.33
C ILE A 697 33.40 -19.31 -35.48
N LYS A 698 34.39 -18.51 -35.90
CA LYS A 698 35.32 -18.88 -36.97
C LYS A 698 36.08 -20.17 -36.65
N TYR A 699 36.62 -20.29 -35.43
CA TYR A 699 37.32 -21.48 -34.99
C TYR A 699 36.45 -22.74 -35.09
N LEU A 700 35.20 -22.67 -34.63
CA LEU A 700 34.28 -23.81 -34.66
C LEU A 700 33.90 -24.21 -36.09
N LEU A 701 33.62 -23.23 -36.96
CA LEU A 701 33.34 -23.47 -38.38
C LEU A 701 34.53 -24.11 -39.10
N ASP A 702 35.74 -23.55 -38.90
CA ASP A 702 36.95 -23.98 -39.62
C ASP A 702 37.49 -25.33 -39.11
N THR A 703 37.46 -25.58 -37.79
CA THR A 703 38.07 -26.77 -37.18
C THR A 703 37.21 -28.02 -37.33
N TYR A 704 35.89 -27.86 -37.28
CA TYR A 704 34.94 -28.98 -37.35
C TYR A 704 34.31 -29.15 -38.75
N ASP A 705 34.72 -28.34 -39.74
CA ASP A 705 34.12 -28.29 -41.09
C ASP A 705 32.58 -28.20 -41.05
N TYR A 706 32.07 -27.48 -40.06
CA TYR A 706 30.63 -27.37 -39.79
C TYR A 706 30.04 -26.23 -40.61
N GLU A 707 29.05 -26.53 -41.46
CA GLU A 707 28.32 -25.54 -42.26
C GLU A 707 26.91 -25.33 -41.71
N PRO A 708 26.60 -24.16 -41.08
CA PRO A 708 25.28 -23.88 -40.55
C PRO A 708 24.21 -23.89 -41.65
N SER A 709 23.12 -24.59 -41.40
CA SER A 709 21.91 -24.57 -42.21
C SER A 709 21.29 -23.17 -42.27
N THR A 710 20.41 -22.95 -43.25
CA THR A 710 19.67 -21.67 -43.36
C THR A 710 18.85 -21.38 -42.10
N ALA A 711 18.29 -22.39 -41.43
CA ALA A 711 17.55 -22.19 -40.19
C ALA A 711 18.46 -21.70 -39.06
N GLU A 712 19.66 -22.25 -38.92
CA GLU A 712 20.65 -21.85 -37.92
C GLU A 712 21.19 -20.45 -38.22
N VAL A 713 21.50 -20.12 -39.48
CA VAL A 713 21.90 -18.75 -39.87
C VAL A 713 20.83 -17.72 -39.49
N ILE A 714 19.54 -18.04 -39.64
CA ILE A 714 18.44 -17.17 -39.19
C ILE A 714 18.51 -16.96 -37.67
N GLN A 715 18.72 -18.02 -36.89
CA GLN A 715 18.80 -17.92 -35.44
C GLN A 715 20.03 -17.10 -34.99
N ILE A 716 21.19 -17.36 -35.58
CA ILE A 716 22.44 -16.65 -35.33
C ILE A 716 22.27 -15.15 -35.60
N LEU A 717 21.75 -14.79 -36.77
CA LEU A 717 21.49 -13.38 -37.12
C LEU A 717 20.48 -12.74 -36.17
N ASN A 718 19.41 -13.45 -35.80
CA ASN A 718 18.45 -12.94 -34.82
C ASN A 718 19.10 -12.64 -33.47
N GLN A 719 19.95 -13.54 -32.95
CA GLN A 719 20.64 -13.32 -31.68
C GLN A 719 21.64 -12.18 -31.75
N ALA A 720 22.46 -12.15 -32.81
CA ALA A 720 23.42 -11.08 -33.03
C ALA A 720 22.72 -9.71 -33.11
N ILE A 721 21.59 -9.60 -33.82
CA ILE A 721 20.82 -8.36 -33.91
C ILE A 721 20.24 -7.98 -32.54
N LYS A 722 19.59 -8.91 -31.82
CA LYS A 722 19.00 -8.63 -30.50
C LYS A 722 20.01 -8.09 -29.49
N HIS A 723 21.27 -8.50 -29.59
CA HIS A 723 22.34 -8.14 -28.65
C HIS A 723 23.35 -7.14 -29.25
N ASN A 724 23.00 -6.50 -30.37
CA ASN A 724 23.79 -5.49 -31.07
C ASN A 724 25.23 -5.94 -31.43
N LYS A 725 25.37 -7.15 -31.98
CA LYS A 725 26.66 -7.77 -32.36
C LYS A 725 26.92 -7.61 -33.85
N PHE A 726 27.28 -6.39 -34.24
CA PHE A 726 27.55 -6.00 -35.63
C PHE A 726 28.55 -6.93 -36.34
N ASN A 727 29.66 -7.26 -35.68
CA ASN A 727 30.72 -8.11 -36.23
C ASN A 727 30.25 -9.51 -36.64
N VAL A 728 29.27 -10.08 -35.93
CA VAL A 728 28.68 -11.39 -36.26
C VAL A 728 27.74 -11.24 -37.45
N VAL A 729 26.88 -10.22 -37.46
CA VAL A 729 26.00 -9.93 -38.60
C VAL A 729 26.82 -9.71 -39.88
N GLU A 730 27.87 -8.90 -39.79
CA GLU A 730 28.77 -8.61 -40.91
C GLU A 730 29.41 -9.88 -41.47
N TYR A 731 29.91 -10.76 -40.60
CA TYR A 731 30.55 -12.00 -41.02
C TYR A 731 29.57 -12.91 -41.79
N PHE A 732 28.39 -13.18 -41.24
CA PHE A 732 27.42 -14.07 -41.90
C PHE A 732 26.88 -13.46 -43.20
N TYR A 733 26.68 -12.14 -43.29
CA TYR A 733 26.28 -11.49 -44.55
C TYR A 733 27.35 -11.55 -45.65
N LYS A 734 28.64 -11.53 -45.27
CA LYS A 734 29.75 -11.57 -46.25
C LYS A 734 30.09 -12.99 -46.70
N PHE A 735 30.04 -13.97 -45.78
CA PHE A 735 30.64 -15.28 -45.99
C PHE A 735 29.66 -16.47 -45.96
N SER A 736 28.41 -16.29 -45.54
CA SER A 736 27.44 -17.40 -45.53
C SER A 736 26.89 -17.70 -46.93
N ASN A 737 26.92 -18.98 -47.31
CA ASN A 737 26.29 -19.47 -48.54
C ASN A 737 24.82 -19.86 -48.35
N LYS A 738 24.34 -19.91 -47.09
CA LYS A 738 22.99 -20.37 -46.71
C LYS A 738 22.07 -19.23 -46.27
N MET A 739 22.27 -18.04 -46.85
CA MET A 739 21.52 -16.84 -46.49
C MET A 739 19.99 -17.04 -46.61
N PRO A 740 19.20 -16.43 -45.70
CA PRO A 740 17.77 -16.68 -45.62
C PRO A 740 16.99 -15.98 -46.73
N ALA A 741 15.74 -16.43 -46.94
CA ALA A 741 14.84 -15.84 -47.92
C ALA A 741 14.55 -14.35 -47.62
N GLN A 742 14.23 -13.60 -48.67
CA GLN A 742 13.96 -12.15 -48.60
C GLN A 742 12.94 -11.74 -47.53
N SER A 743 11.90 -12.57 -47.31
CA SER A 743 10.88 -12.31 -46.30
C SER A 743 11.46 -12.31 -44.88
N VAL A 744 12.47 -13.13 -44.61
CA VAL A 744 13.18 -13.20 -43.33
C VAL A 744 14.20 -12.08 -43.22
N ILE A 745 14.93 -11.76 -44.30
CA ILE A 745 15.82 -10.58 -44.34
C ILE A 745 15.06 -9.31 -43.96
N ASN A 746 13.85 -9.10 -44.52
CA ASN A 746 13.01 -7.95 -44.18
C ASN A 746 12.61 -7.95 -42.69
N LYS A 747 12.39 -9.12 -42.07
CA LYS A 747 12.09 -9.24 -40.63
C LYS A 747 13.31 -8.91 -39.77
N LEU A 748 14.48 -9.42 -40.13
CA LEU A 748 15.75 -9.14 -39.44
C LEU A 748 16.10 -7.64 -39.50
N PHE A 749 15.96 -7.03 -40.67
CA PHE A 749 16.14 -5.58 -40.84
C PHE A 749 15.14 -4.78 -39.99
N LYS A 750 13.85 -5.14 -40.02
CA LYS A 750 12.82 -4.49 -39.20
C LYS A 750 13.13 -4.64 -37.70
N LEU A 751 13.61 -5.80 -37.25
CA LEU A 751 14.02 -6.04 -35.87
C LEU A 751 15.17 -5.09 -35.47
N ALA A 752 16.19 -4.92 -36.32
CA ALA A 752 17.29 -3.99 -36.05
C ALA A 752 16.79 -2.54 -35.91
N VAL A 753 15.83 -2.13 -36.76
CA VAL A 753 15.20 -0.80 -36.70
C VAL A 753 14.36 -0.64 -35.43
N GLU A 754 13.56 -1.63 -35.07
CA GLU A 754 12.71 -1.62 -33.86
C GLU A 754 13.54 -1.55 -32.57
N LEU A 755 14.75 -2.09 -32.57
CA LEU A 755 15.72 -2.03 -31.47
C LEU A 755 16.65 -0.80 -31.56
N GLU A 756 16.46 0.07 -32.55
CA GLU A 756 17.27 1.27 -32.81
C GLU A 756 18.76 0.99 -33.06
N PHE A 757 19.12 -0.23 -33.48
CA PHE A 757 20.49 -0.60 -33.85
C PHE A 757 20.78 -0.20 -35.31
N TRP A 758 20.87 1.12 -35.53
CA TRP A 758 20.99 1.72 -36.86
C TRP A 758 22.22 1.27 -37.64
N ASP A 759 23.37 1.02 -36.99
CA ASP A 759 24.57 0.51 -37.68
C ASP A 759 24.32 -0.83 -38.37
N ILE A 760 23.63 -1.73 -37.67
CA ILE A 760 23.24 -3.04 -38.20
C ILE A 760 22.18 -2.87 -39.28
N ALA A 761 21.15 -2.05 -39.04
CA ALA A 761 20.09 -1.82 -40.01
C ALA A 761 20.66 -1.24 -41.33
N LEU A 762 21.52 -0.22 -41.24
CA LEU A 762 22.15 0.42 -42.39
C LEU A 762 23.10 -0.52 -43.12
N PHE A 763 23.86 -1.35 -42.40
CA PHE A 763 24.70 -2.37 -43.03
C PHE A 763 23.86 -3.40 -43.80
N ILE A 764 22.76 -3.89 -43.20
CA ILE A 764 21.84 -4.80 -43.90
C ILE A 764 21.24 -4.10 -45.13
N ALA A 765 20.86 -2.83 -45.01
CA ALA A 765 20.30 -2.03 -46.09
C ALA A 765 21.25 -1.82 -47.27
N ASP A 766 22.55 -1.68 -47.01
CA ASP A 766 23.60 -1.46 -48.01
C ASP A 766 24.19 -2.77 -48.57
N SER A 767 23.61 -3.92 -48.21
CA SER A 767 24.03 -5.22 -48.71
C SER A 767 23.77 -5.35 -50.21
N GLU A 768 24.83 -5.55 -51.01
CA GLU A 768 24.71 -5.74 -52.46
C GLU A 768 23.98 -7.05 -52.83
N LYS A 769 24.24 -8.13 -52.08
CA LYS A 769 23.71 -9.48 -52.37
C LYS A 769 22.33 -9.72 -51.77
N HIS A 770 22.07 -9.16 -50.59
CA HIS A 770 20.90 -9.47 -49.78
C HIS A 770 20.25 -8.21 -49.16
N PRO A 771 19.93 -7.17 -49.96
CA PRO A 771 19.30 -5.96 -49.43
C PRO A 771 17.84 -6.24 -49.01
N PRO A 772 17.28 -5.55 -48.01
CA PRO A 772 15.84 -5.53 -47.74
C PRO A 772 15.06 -5.05 -48.95
N SER A 773 13.77 -5.41 -49.04
CA SER A 773 12.93 -4.94 -50.14
C SER A 773 12.76 -3.42 -50.11
N LEU A 774 12.65 -2.81 -51.30
CA LEU A 774 12.42 -1.36 -51.46
C LEU A 774 11.27 -0.85 -50.58
N LEU A 775 10.16 -1.57 -50.52
CA LEU A 775 9.02 -1.19 -49.67
C LEU A 775 9.39 -1.13 -48.18
N THR A 776 10.24 -2.04 -47.72
CA THR A 776 10.70 -2.09 -46.32
C THR A 776 11.68 -0.95 -46.02
N ILE A 777 12.58 -0.65 -46.96
CA ILE A 777 13.47 0.52 -46.89
C ILE A 777 12.65 1.81 -46.84
N GLU A 778 11.67 1.99 -47.71
CA GLU A 778 10.85 3.22 -47.76
C GLU A 778 10.01 3.45 -46.50
N LYS A 779 9.46 2.38 -45.91
CA LYS A 779 8.77 2.45 -44.62
C LYS A 779 9.73 2.87 -43.51
N THR A 780 10.93 2.31 -43.51
CA THR A 780 11.97 2.62 -42.52
C THR A 780 12.51 4.04 -42.69
N PHE A 781 12.69 4.49 -43.93
CA PHE A 781 13.07 5.86 -44.26
C PHE A 781 12.05 6.87 -43.72
N THR A 782 10.75 6.58 -43.92
CA THR A 782 9.68 7.40 -43.35
C THR A 782 9.73 7.39 -41.82
N HIS A 783 9.99 6.23 -41.22
CA HIS A 783 10.14 6.10 -39.77
C HIS A 783 11.32 6.92 -39.24
N ALA A 784 12.50 6.82 -39.86
CA ALA A 784 13.70 7.60 -39.54
C ALA A 784 13.43 9.12 -39.59
N ALA A 785 12.64 9.59 -40.56
CA ALA A 785 12.22 10.99 -40.64
C ALA A 785 11.34 11.43 -39.46
N THR A 786 10.47 10.52 -38.99
CA THR A 786 9.60 10.79 -37.83
C THR A 786 10.32 10.69 -36.48
N THR A 787 11.43 9.96 -36.40
CA THR A 787 12.22 9.76 -35.17
C THR A 787 13.51 10.58 -35.14
N MET A 788 13.69 11.53 -36.06
CA MET A 788 14.85 12.44 -36.15
C MET A 788 16.20 11.73 -36.38
N GLN A 789 16.20 10.59 -37.06
CA GLN A 789 17.41 9.80 -37.32
C GLN A 789 18.12 10.30 -38.60
N LEU A 790 18.84 11.41 -38.46
CA LEU A 790 19.49 12.13 -39.57
C LEU A 790 20.49 11.27 -40.35
N GLU A 791 21.40 10.59 -39.65
CA GLU A 791 22.43 9.75 -40.27
C GLU A 791 21.82 8.61 -41.07
N ALA A 792 20.77 7.97 -40.54
CA ALA A 792 20.06 6.91 -41.23
C ALA A 792 19.41 7.43 -42.53
N MET A 793 18.81 8.61 -42.49
CA MET A 793 18.21 9.21 -43.69
C MET A 793 19.26 9.55 -44.76
N GLN A 794 20.38 10.15 -44.36
CA GLN A 794 21.49 10.42 -45.27
C GLN A 794 21.98 9.13 -45.93
N ARG A 795 22.22 8.09 -45.13
CA ARG A 795 22.69 6.79 -45.61
C ARG A 795 21.69 6.10 -46.53
N PHE A 796 20.39 6.17 -46.23
CA PHE A 796 19.34 5.62 -47.11
C PHE A 796 19.33 6.28 -48.50
N CYS A 797 19.59 7.60 -48.57
CA CYS A 797 19.67 8.32 -49.83
C CYS A 797 20.94 8.00 -50.65
N THR A 798 21.94 7.36 -50.04
CA THR A 798 23.21 7.00 -50.68
C THR A 798 23.40 5.48 -50.86
N LEU A 799 22.35 4.68 -50.65
CA LEU A 799 22.45 3.22 -50.77
C LEU A 799 22.84 2.80 -52.19
N SER A 800 23.62 1.71 -52.27
CA SER A 800 23.97 1.07 -53.54
C SER A 800 22.75 0.46 -54.25
N THR A 801 21.78 -0.05 -53.49
CA THR A 801 20.54 -0.66 -53.99
C THR A 801 19.31 -0.16 -53.22
N ASN A 802 18.10 -0.26 -53.81
CA ASN A 802 16.83 0.07 -53.15
C ASN A 802 16.74 1.48 -52.55
N ILE A 803 17.34 2.48 -53.21
CA ILE A 803 17.22 3.90 -52.85
C ILE A 803 15.73 4.29 -52.77
N PRO A 804 15.29 4.99 -51.70
CA PRO A 804 13.90 5.44 -51.57
C PRO A 804 13.43 6.22 -52.79
N ARG A 805 12.22 5.93 -53.29
CA ARG A 805 11.69 6.63 -54.47
C ARG A 805 11.45 8.12 -54.17
N PRO A 806 11.50 9.00 -55.19
CA PRO A 806 11.31 10.44 -55.01
C PRO A 806 10.01 10.82 -54.29
N ASN A 807 8.91 10.10 -54.54
CA ASN A 807 7.62 10.36 -53.88
C ASN A 807 7.63 10.03 -52.36
N VAL A 808 8.53 9.15 -51.90
CA VAL A 808 8.72 8.85 -50.47
C VAL A 808 9.60 9.92 -49.84
N ILE A 809 10.67 10.34 -50.52
CA ILE A 809 11.51 11.47 -50.11
C ILE A 809 10.68 12.74 -49.95
N GLN A 810 9.83 13.04 -50.93
CA GLN A 810 8.90 14.18 -50.88
C GLN A 810 7.92 14.10 -49.71
N ARG A 811 7.38 12.91 -49.41
CA ARG A 811 6.49 12.70 -48.25
C ARG A 811 7.22 12.87 -46.93
N ALA A 812 8.44 12.33 -46.81
CA ALA A 812 9.28 12.49 -45.63
C ALA A 812 9.65 13.96 -45.41
N PHE A 813 9.96 14.71 -46.47
CA PHE A 813 10.25 16.14 -46.43
C PHE A 813 9.07 16.95 -45.87
N VAL A 814 7.87 16.74 -46.42
CA VAL A 814 6.64 17.39 -45.93
C VAL A 814 6.37 17.00 -44.47
N LYS A 815 6.59 15.73 -44.11
CA LYS A 815 6.39 15.25 -42.74
C LYS A 815 7.39 15.86 -41.75
N ALA A 816 8.66 15.98 -42.13
CA ALA A 816 9.69 16.65 -41.33
C ALA A 816 9.35 18.14 -41.11
N CYS A 817 8.82 18.81 -42.14
CA CYS A 817 8.31 20.18 -42.03
C CYS A 817 7.08 20.28 -41.11
N GLN A 818 6.18 19.30 -41.16
CA GLN A 818 5.02 19.23 -40.26
C GLN A 818 5.45 19.03 -38.79
N LEU A 819 6.47 18.22 -38.55
CA LEU A 819 6.93 17.86 -37.20
C LEU A 819 7.95 18.84 -36.59
N GLY A 820 8.54 19.73 -37.39
CA GLY A 820 9.52 20.71 -36.89
C GLY A 820 10.97 20.23 -36.91
N HIS A 821 11.28 19.18 -37.68
CA HIS A 821 12.61 18.55 -37.69
C HIS A 821 13.57 19.26 -38.66
N LEU A 822 14.03 20.47 -38.33
CA LEU A 822 14.89 21.29 -39.20
C LEU A 822 16.11 20.56 -39.81
N PRO A 823 16.90 19.76 -39.05
CA PRO A 823 18.06 19.07 -39.62
C PRO A 823 17.70 18.11 -40.76
N ILE A 824 16.54 17.44 -40.64
CA ILE A 824 16.02 16.52 -41.67
C ILE A 824 15.54 17.31 -42.89
N VAL A 825 14.88 18.45 -42.67
CA VAL A 825 14.46 19.34 -43.75
C VAL A 825 15.66 19.83 -44.56
N GLN A 826 16.72 20.28 -43.88
CA GLN A 826 17.96 20.71 -44.53
C GLN A 826 18.57 19.58 -45.35
N CYS A 827 18.77 18.42 -44.73
CA CYS A 827 19.31 17.24 -45.38
C CYS A 827 18.54 16.84 -46.65
N LEU A 828 17.21 16.79 -46.59
CA LEU A 828 16.39 16.38 -47.72
C LEU A 828 16.26 17.46 -48.80
N HIS A 829 16.32 18.73 -48.41
CA HIS A 829 16.31 19.86 -49.33
C HIS A 829 17.61 19.95 -50.13
N ASP A 830 18.73 19.56 -49.52
CA ASP A 830 20.07 19.67 -50.11
C ASP A 830 20.47 18.43 -50.93
N LEU A 831 19.56 17.47 -51.12
CA LEU A 831 19.77 16.34 -52.02
C LEU A 831 19.97 16.82 -53.48
N PRO A 832 20.76 16.10 -54.30
CA PRO A 832 21.02 16.49 -55.69
C PRO A 832 19.76 16.59 -56.55
N GLU A 833 18.76 15.76 -56.28
CA GLU A 833 17.45 15.81 -56.93
C GLU A 833 16.62 16.96 -56.36
N LYS A 834 16.30 17.93 -57.22
CA LYS A 834 15.50 19.09 -56.82
C LYS A 834 14.06 18.68 -56.48
N LEU A 835 13.61 19.04 -55.28
CA LEU A 835 12.21 18.88 -54.87
C LEU A 835 11.27 19.73 -55.76
N PRO A 836 10.13 19.17 -56.22
CA PRO A 836 9.16 19.94 -56.98
C PRO A 836 8.60 21.12 -56.18
N ARG A 837 8.37 22.25 -56.84
CA ARG A 837 7.86 23.48 -56.20
C ARG A 837 6.58 23.25 -55.39
N ALA A 838 5.65 22.45 -55.90
CA ALA A 838 4.40 22.11 -55.22
C ALA A 838 4.61 21.37 -53.89
N ILE A 839 5.67 20.56 -53.78
CA ILE A 839 6.03 19.86 -52.53
C ILE A 839 6.60 20.84 -51.52
N ILE A 840 7.45 21.78 -51.95
CA ILE A 840 7.99 22.84 -51.09
C ILE A 840 6.86 23.74 -50.58
N GLU A 841 5.93 24.16 -51.46
CA GLU A 841 4.75 24.94 -51.08
C GLU A 841 3.90 24.20 -50.03
N LYS A 842 3.58 22.92 -50.27
CA LYS A 842 2.87 22.09 -49.30
C LYS A 842 3.64 21.93 -47.97
N ALA A 843 4.96 21.79 -48.02
CA ALA A 843 5.79 21.66 -46.82
C ALA A 843 5.80 22.95 -45.99
N VAL A 844 5.88 24.11 -46.65
CA VAL A 844 5.77 25.43 -46.01
C VAL A 844 4.38 25.61 -45.40
N GLU A 845 3.30 25.25 -46.11
CA GLU A 845 1.94 25.28 -45.55
C GLU A 845 1.83 24.43 -44.27
N GLN A 846 2.39 23.21 -44.27
CA GLN A 846 2.42 22.37 -43.08
C GLN A 846 3.26 22.96 -41.95
N ALA A 847 4.42 23.56 -42.25
CA ALA A 847 5.24 24.24 -41.25
C ALA A 847 4.50 25.44 -40.63
N ILE A 848 3.76 26.22 -41.45
CA ILE A 848 2.95 27.35 -41.00
C ILE A 848 1.82 26.88 -40.08
N LEU A 849 1.07 25.85 -40.50
CA LEU A 849 -0.04 25.30 -39.71
C LEU A 849 0.43 24.83 -38.32
N ASN A 850 1.63 24.26 -38.24
CA ASN A 850 2.17 23.72 -36.99
C ASN A 850 3.01 24.73 -36.18
N GLY A 851 3.39 25.87 -36.77
CA GLY A 851 4.10 26.94 -36.06
C GLY A 851 5.63 26.91 -36.16
N HIS A 852 6.21 26.19 -37.12
CA HIS A 852 7.65 25.94 -37.21
C HIS A 852 8.40 27.07 -37.96
N LYS A 853 8.66 28.18 -37.26
CA LYS A 853 9.27 29.40 -37.81
C LYS A 853 10.63 29.15 -38.46
N GLU A 854 11.49 28.36 -37.83
CA GLU A 854 12.87 28.13 -38.25
C GLU A 854 12.92 27.44 -39.62
N ILE A 855 11.98 26.52 -39.87
CA ILE A 855 11.82 25.82 -41.14
C ILE A 855 11.36 26.77 -42.24
N ILE A 856 10.37 27.62 -41.96
CA ILE A 856 9.88 28.61 -42.92
C ILE A 856 10.99 29.59 -43.26
N SER A 857 11.72 30.07 -42.25
CA SER A 857 12.86 30.97 -42.43
C SER A 857 13.95 30.32 -43.28
N TYR A 858 14.27 29.04 -43.05
CA TYR A 858 15.24 28.30 -43.85
C TYR A 858 14.79 28.21 -45.32
N LEU A 859 13.55 27.74 -45.55
CA LEU A 859 13.04 27.53 -46.90
C LEU A 859 12.86 28.83 -47.69
N TYR A 860 12.49 29.94 -47.05
CA TYR A 860 12.32 31.25 -47.70
C TYR A 860 13.64 31.98 -47.96
N ASN A 861 14.69 31.66 -47.22
CA ASN A 861 16.03 32.18 -47.48
C ASN A 861 16.81 31.33 -48.49
N SER A 862 16.26 30.19 -48.92
CA SER A 862 16.83 29.35 -49.97
C SER A 862 16.81 30.07 -51.33
N SER A 863 17.96 30.17 -51.98
CA SER A 863 18.08 30.76 -53.33
C SER A 863 17.30 29.98 -54.39
N ILE A 864 16.98 28.71 -54.11
CA ILE A 864 16.27 27.79 -54.99
C ILE A 864 14.74 28.04 -54.93
N TYR A 865 14.24 28.58 -53.81
CA TYR A 865 12.82 28.79 -53.58
C TYR A 865 12.53 30.20 -53.05
N PRO A 866 12.39 31.20 -53.93
CA PRO A 866 11.97 32.53 -53.50
C PRO A 866 10.53 32.51 -52.97
N PRO A 867 10.21 33.31 -51.93
CA PRO A 867 8.87 33.34 -51.35
C PRO A 867 7.79 33.65 -52.38
N ASN A 868 6.72 32.84 -52.41
CA ASN A 868 5.53 33.12 -53.20
C ASN A 868 4.63 34.08 -52.43
N GLN A 869 4.29 35.23 -53.01
CA GLN A 869 3.44 36.24 -52.36
C GLN A 869 2.07 35.70 -51.93
N SER A 870 1.48 34.79 -52.71
CA SER A 870 0.22 34.13 -52.35
C SER A 870 0.37 33.32 -51.06
N LEU A 871 1.45 32.54 -50.96
CA LEU A 871 1.75 31.71 -49.81
C LEU A 871 2.12 32.53 -48.57
N VAL A 872 2.84 33.65 -48.74
CA VAL A 872 3.11 34.62 -47.66
C VAL A 872 1.80 35.20 -47.12
N ASN A 873 0.91 35.64 -48.01
CA ASN A 873 -0.40 36.20 -47.64
C ASN A 873 -1.29 35.15 -46.95
N GLN A 874 -1.34 33.91 -47.46
CA GLN A 874 -2.04 32.81 -46.80
C GLN A 874 -1.38 32.44 -45.47
N GLY A 875 -0.05 32.52 -45.40
CA GLY A 875 0.75 32.16 -44.25
C GLY A 875 0.47 33.04 -43.05
N ILE A 876 0.47 34.37 -43.23
CA ILE A 876 0.12 35.30 -42.16
C ILE A 876 -1.34 35.12 -41.71
N MET A 877 -2.28 34.92 -42.64
CA MET A 877 -3.68 34.67 -42.28
C MET A 877 -3.85 33.37 -41.50
N THR A 878 -3.13 32.33 -41.88
CA THR A 878 -3.15 31.04 -41.18
C THR A 878 -2.55 31.19 -39.79
N ALA A 879 -1.40 31.86 -39.66
CA ALA A 879 -0.76 32.13 -38.38
C ALA A 879 -1.67 32.90 -37.41
N VAL A 880 -2.42 33.90 -37.91
CA VAL A 880 -3.42 34.63 -37.10
C VAL A 880 -4.58 33.71 -36.71
N LYS A 881 -5.15 32.96 -37.67
CA LYS A 881 -6.24 32.02 -37.40
C LYS A 881 -5.87 30.92 -36.40
N THR A 882 -4.61 30.46 -36.40
CA THR A 882 -4.11 29.40 -35.52
C THR A 882 -3.45 29.92 -34.24
N GLY A 883 -3.42 31.24 -34.00
CA GLY A 883 -2.89 31.81 -32.76
C GLY A 883 -1.36 31.89 -32.67
N LYS A 884 -0.63 31.77 -33.78
CA LYS A 884 0.84 31.62 -33.79
C LYS A 884 1.56 32.97 -33.87
N VAL A 885 1.69 33.67 -32.74
CA VAL A 885 2.31 35.01 -32.62
C VAL A 885 3.71 35.10 -33.25
N ALA A 886 4.59 34.12 -32.98
CA ALA A 886 5.96 34.12 -33.51
C ALA A 886 6.02 34.07 -35.05
N LEU A 887 5.04 33.43 -35.70
CA LEU A 887 4.93 33.43 -37.16
C LEU A 887 4.41 34.77 -37.68
N VAL A 888 3.45 35.38 -36.98
CA VAL A 888 2.96 36.71 -37.34
C VAL A 888 4.08 37.75 -37.29
N GLU A 889 4.89 37.73 -36.23
CA GLU A 889 6.07 38.58 -36.12
C GLU A 889 7.07 38.29 -37.24
N PHE A 890 7.35 37.01 -37.53
CA PHE A 890 8.21 36.62 -38.64
C PHE A 890 7.74 37.19 -39.98
N PHE A 891 6.48 36.98 -40.35
CA PHE A 891 5.93 37.49 -41.61
C PHE A 891 5.93 39.03 -41.66
N CYS A 892 5.65 39.71 -40.55
CA CYS A 892 5.69 41.17 -40.48
C CYS A 892 7.12 41.73 -40.56
N SER A 893 8.12 40.96 -40.14
CA SER A 893 9.54 41.34 -40.20
C SER A 893 10.21 41.11 -41.56
N MET A 894 9.52 40.50 -42.54
CA MET A 894 10.11 40.17 -43.85
C MET A 894 10.47 41.44 -44.66
N ALA A 895 11.53 41.35 -45.47
CA ALA A 895 11.99 42.43 -46.34
C ALA A 895 10.89 42.92 -47.30
N ILE A 896 10.95 44.20 -47.69
CA ILE A 896 9.88 44.94 -48.42
C ILE A 896 9.34 44.19 -49.64
N LYS A 897 10.18 43.44 -50.36
CA LYS A 897 9.78 42.69 -51.57
C LYS A 897 8.88 41.48 -51.28
N ASN A 898 8.96 40.91 -50.07
CA ASN A 898 8.27 39.68 -49.67
C ASN A 898 7.33 39.91 -48.46
N LYS A 899 6.96 41.17 -48.19
CA LYS A 899 6.07 41.49 -47.07
C LYS A 899 4.61 41.13 -47.40
N PRO A 900 3.79 40.78 -46.40
CA PRO A 900 2.37 40.56 -46.63
C PRO A 900 1.69 41.79 -47.24
N ALA A 901 0.72 41.56 -48.12
CA ALA A 901 -0.02 42.66 -48.74
C ALA A 901 -0.87 43.41 -47.70
N GLN A 902 -0.96 44.74 -47.81
CA GLN A 902 -1.64 45.58 -46.82
C GLN A 902 -3.11 45.19 -46.58
N HIS A 903 -3.84 44.79 -47.62
CA HIS A 903 -5.22 44.34 -47.48
C HIS A 903 -5.33 43.05 -46.63
N VAL A 904 -4.33 42.17 -46.70
CA VAL A 904 -4.25 40.95 -45.90
C VAL A 904 -3.91 41.28 -44.45
N ILE A 905 -3.00 42.22 -44.21
CA ILE A 905 -2.72 42.75 -42.87
C ILE A 905 -4.00 43.32 -42.23
N ASN A 906 -4.77 44.11 -42.98
CA ASN A 906 -6.04 44.66 -42.51
C ASN A 906 -7.06 43.54 -42.20
N GLN A 907 -7.14 42.49 -43.02
CA GLN A 907 -7.99 41.32 -42.76
C GLN A 907 -7.54 40.53 -41.52
N ALA A 908 -6.22 40.36 -41.34
CA ALA A 908 -5.62 39.74 -40.17
C ALA A 908 -5.93 40.52 -38.88
N MET A 909 -5.78 41.85 -38.91
CA MET A 909 -6.13 42.74 -37.80
C MET A 909 -7.62 42.66 -37.44
N TYR A 910 -8.49 42.66 -38.46
CA TYR A 910 -9.91 42.47 -38.26
C TYR A 910 -10.23 41.11 -37.64
N TRP A 911 -9.61 40.03 -38.12
CA TRP A 911 -9.81 38.69 -37.56
C TRP A 911 -9.38 38.61 -36.10
N ALA A 912 -8.17 39.10 -35.79
CA ALA A 912 -7.66 39.12 -34.42
C ALA A 912 -8.61 39.88 -33.49
N ALA A 913 -9.14 41.03 -33.92
CA ALA A 913 -10.09 41.79 -33.11
C ALA A 913 -11.48 41.15 -33.00
N LYS A 914 -11.97 40.53 -34.08
CA LYS A 914 -13.25 39.82 -34.08
C LYS A 914 -13.25 38.66 -33.07
N HIS A 915 -12.09 38.04 -32.87
CA HIS A 915 -11.90 36.89 -31.98
C HIS A 915 -11.21 37.23 -30.66
N GLY A 916 -11.04 38.52 -30.33
CA GLY A 916 -10.47 38.95 -29.05
C GLY A 916 -9.00 38.61 -28.81
N GLN A 917 -8.23 38.38 -29.87
CA GLN A 917 -6.81 38.03 -29.79
C GLN A 917 -5.94 39.29 -29.66
N ALA A 918 -5.99 39.94 -28.49
CA ALA A 918 -5.32 41.22 -28.24
C ALA A 918 -3.80 41.16 -28.46
N GLU A 919 -3.14 40.07 -28.10
CA GLU A 919 -1.70 39.87 -28.31
C GLU A 919 -1.34 39.84 -29.80
N LEU A 920 -2.07 39.05 -30.61
CA LEU A 920 -1.90 39.00 -32.07
C LEU A 920 -2.19 40.34 -32.73
N PHE A 921 -3.24 41.02 -32.27
CA PHE A 921 -3.59 42.35 -32.74
C PHE A 921 -2.43 43.33 -32.50
N SER A 922 -1.88 43.33 -31.27
CA SER A 922 -0.74 44.18 -30.92
C SER A 922 0.49 43.83 -31.78
N ALA A 923 0.79 42.54 -32.00
CA ALA A 923 1.92 42.08 -32.81
C ALA A 923 1.84 42.55 -34.26
N LEU A 924 0.64 42.53 -34.86
CA LEU A 924 0.40 43.06 -36.22
C LEU A 924 0.64 44.58 -36.28
N CYS A 925 0.27 45.32 -35.23
CA CYS A 925 0.35 46.77 -35.18
C CYS A 925 1.73 47.33 -34.78
N ARG A 926 2.61 46.51 -34.18
CA ARG A 926 3.97 46.91 -33.74
C ARG A 926 4.87 47.42 -34.88
N TRP A 927 4.58 47.08 -36.13
CA TRP A 927 5.40 47.43 -37.28
C TRP A 927 4.83 48.66 -38.01
N GLU A 928 5.60 49.75 -38.12
CA GLU A 928 5.14 51.01 -38.72
C GLU A 928 4.59 50.84 -40.15
N GLN A 929 5.23 49.97 -40.93
CA GLN A 929 4.83 49.66 -42.30
C GLN A 929 3.50 48.90 -42.43
N ASN A 930 2.96 48.37 -41.33
CA ASN A 930 1.68 47.67 -41.27
C ASN A 930 0.55 48.59 -40.78
N SER A 931 0.79 49.91 -40.68
CA SER A 931 -0.17 50.85 -40.10
C SER A 931 -1.57 50.71 -40.72
N PRO A 932 -2.60 50.37 -39.92
CA PRO A 932 -3.95 50.22 -40.42
C PRO A 932 -4.51 51.56 -40.91
N GLY A 933 -5.31 51.53 -41.97
CA GLY A 933 -6.04 52.71 -42.42
C GLY A 933 -7.06 53.17 -41.38
N LYS A 934 -7.44 54.46 -41.39
CA LYS A 934 -8.39 55.06 -40.44
C LYS A 934 -9.71 54.27 -40.32
N SER A 935 -10.23 53.75 -41.43
CA SER A 935 -11.45 52.94 -41.44
C SER A 935 -11.31 51.62 -40.68
N VAL A 936 -10.15 50.95 -40.80
CA VAL A 936 -9.83 49.71 -40.10
C VAL A 936 -9.69 49.99 -38.62
N VAL A 937 -8.95 51.04 -38.24
CA VAL A 937 -8.81 51.47 -36.83
C VAL A 937 -10.17 51.70 -36.18
N LYS A 938 -11.05 52.48 -36.82
CA LYS A 938 -12.41 52.70 -36.33
C LYS A 938 -13.18 51.39 -36.15
N HIS A 939 -13.18 50.54 -37.18
CA HIS A 939 -13.98 49.32 -37.15
C HIS A 939 -13.49 48.32 -36.09
N THR A 940 -12.17 48.16 -35.97
CA THR A 940 -11.54 47.32 -34.95
C THR A 940 -11.78 47.85 -33.54
N PHE A 941 -11.72 49.18 -33.35
CA PHE A 941 -12.06 49.81 -32.07
C PHE A 941 -13.49 49.47 -31.63
N LEU A 942 -14.48 49.68 -32.51
CA LEU A 942 -15.87 49.37 -32.20
C LEU A 942 -16.11 47.86 -31.98
N LEU A 943 -15.38 47.01 -32.69
CA LEU A 943 -15.46 45.56 -32.51
C LEU A 943 -14.86 45.11 -31.17
N GLY A 944 -13.74 45.70 -30.75
CA GLY A 944 -13.15 45.49 -29.43
C GLY A 944 -14.11 45.90 -28.31
N VAL A 945 -14.76 47.07 -28.44
CA VAL A 945 -15.83 47.50 -27.53
C VAL A 945 -17.00 46.51 -27.51
N LYS A 946 -17.43 46.06 -28.71
CA LYS A 946 -18.54 45.12 -28.86
C LYS A 946 -18.26 43.78 -28.17
N ASN A 947 -17.04 43.29 -28.28
CA ASN A 947 -16.62 41.99 -27.76
C ASN A 947 -16.16 42.04 -26.29
N GLY A 948 -16.00 43.22 -25.70
CA GLY A 948 -15.52 43.37 -24.33
C GLY A 948 -13.99 43.31 -24.18
N GLU A 949 -13.24 43.48 -25.26
CA GLU A 949 -11.79 43.26 -25.33
C GLU A 949 -11.01 44.53 -24.98
N LEU A 950 -10.91 44.82 -23.68
CA LEU A 950 -10.25 46.02 -23.17
C LEU A 950 -8.80 46.18 -23.68
N GLY A 951 -8.05 45.08 -23.84
CA GLY A 951 -6.66 45.14 -24.34
C GLY A 951 -6.54 45.69 -25.77
N ILE A 952 -7.53 45.43 -26.64
CA ILE A 952 -7.55 45.99 -28.01
C ILE A 952 -7.96 47.46 -27.99
N VAL A 953 -8.96 47.78 -27.16
CA VAL A 953 -9.43 49.16 -26.97
C VAL A 953 -8.31 50.03 -26.40
N ASP A 954 -7.66 49.57 -25.33
CA ASP A 954 -6.51 50.21 -24.69
C ASP A 954 -5.36 50.43 -25.67
N TYR A 955 -4.97 49.38 -26.42
CA TYR A 955 -3.89 49.48 -27.40
C TYR A 955 -4.17 50.54 -28.48
N LEU A 956 -5.38 50.55 -29.04
CA LEU A 956 -5.77 51.55 -30.06
C LEU A 956 -5.86 52.96 -29.48
N CYS A 957 -6.40 53.08 -28.27
CA CYS A 957 -6.49 54.32 -27.51
C CYS A 957 -5.16 54.85 -27.00
N THR A 958 -4.11 54.04 -26.98
CA THR A 958 -2.77 54.49 -26.54
C THR A 958 -1.85 54.74 -27.74
N ASN A 959 -1.90 53.88 -28.77
CA ASN A 959 -0.91 53.88 -29.85
C ASN A 959 -1.39 54.40 -31.21
N LYS A 960 -2.71 54.53 -31.44
CA LYS A 960 -3.29 54.93 -32.74
C LYS A 960 -4.36 56.02 -32.60
N MET A 961 -4.28 56.84 -31.56
CA MET A 961 -5.29 57.85 -31.23
C MET A 961 -5.54 58.90 -32.30
N GLU A 962 -4.52 59.31 -33.06
CA GLU A 962 -4.69 60.29 -34.15
C GLU A 962 -5.62 59.80 -35.28
N ALA A 963 -5.85 58.48 -35.37
CA ALA A 963 -6.75 57.86 -36.32
C ALA A 963 -8.20 57.76 -35.83
N LEU A 964 -8.45 57.90 -34.52
CA LEU A 964 -9.77 57.92 -33.90
C LEU A 964 -10.20 59.37 -33.64
N ASN A 965 -11.40 59.76 -34.09
CA ASN A 965 -11.94 61.07 -33.75
C ASN A 965 -12.83 61.00 -32.49
N GLN A 966 -13.19 62.17 -31.96
CA GLN A 966 -14.01 62.26 -30.74
C GLN A 966 -15.39 61.59 -30.89
N ARG A 967 -15.97 61.60 -32.11
CA ARG A 967 -17.24 60.93 -32.39
C ARG A 967 -17.10 59.40 -32.30
N ASP A 968 -15.96 58.84 -32.70
CA ASP A 968 -15.70 57.39 -32.61
C ASP A 968 -15.60 56.93 -31.16
N VAL A 969 -14.91 57.70 -30.29
CA VAL A 969 -14.81 57.42 -28.85
C VAL A 969 -16.18 57.52 -28.17
N GLU A 970 -16.98 58.51 -28.53
CA GLU A 970 -18.36 58.68 -28.02
C GLU A 970 -19.30 57.55 -28.46
N GLU A 971 -19.18 57.11 -29.72
CA GLU A 971 -19.89 55.94 -30.25
C GLU A 971 -19.50 54.66 -29.47
N GLY A 972 -18.20 54.48 -29.20
CA GLY A 972 -17.68 53.40 -28.36
C GLY A 972 -18.22 53.44 -26.93
N LEU A 973 -18.27 54.61 -26.29
CA LEU A 973 -18.83 54.76 -24.94
C LEU A 973 -20.30 54.32 -24.89
N ILE A 974 -21.12 54.84 -25.81
CA ILE A 974 -22.55 54.51 -25.88
C ILE A 974 -22.74 53.01 -26.13
N LEU A 975 -21.90 52.42 -26.99
CA LEU A 975 -21.92 50.99 -27.28
C LEU A 975 -21.51 50.15 -26.05
N ALA A 976 -20.47 50.55 -25.31
CA ALA A 976 -20.02 49.88 -24.10
C ALA A 976 -21.12 49.87 -23.02
N VAL A 977 -21.82 51.00 -22.82
CA VAL A 977 -22.96 51.07 -21.90
C VAL A 977 -24.12 50.20 -22.41
N LYS A 978 -24.45 50.25 -23.71
CA LYS A 978 -25.52 49.42 -24.29
C LYS A 978 -25.26 47.92 -24.10
N LEU A 979 -23.99 47.49 -24.17
CA LEU A 979 -23.58 46.10 -24.03
C LEU A 979 -23.22 45.70 -22.59
N LYS A 980 -23.45 46.58 -21.62
CA LYS A 980 -23.17 46.35 -20.19
C LYS A 980 -21.70 46.00 -19.91
N ASN A 981 -20.76 46.69 -20.56
CA ASN A 981 -19.32 46.58 -20.33
C ASN A 981 -18.79 47.78 -19.51
N PRO A 982 -18.95 47.80 -18.17
CA PRO A 982 -18.62 48.95 -17.33
C PRO A 982 -17.12 49.24 -17.29
N GLN A 983 -16.25 48.23 -17.45
CA GLN A 983 -14.80 48.41 -17.48
C GLN A 983 -14.35 49.26 -18.67
N ILE A 984 -14.84 48.95 -19.87
CA ILE A 984 -14.54 49.73 -21.09
C ILE A 984 -15.17 51.12 -21.00
N ALA A 985 -16.40 51.22 -20.49
CA ALA A 985 -17.06 52.52 -20.32
C ALA A 985 -16.30 53.44 -19.35
N ARG A 986 -15.80 52.90 -18.22
CA ARG A 986 -14.93 53.61 -17.29
C ARG A 986 -13.62 54.03 -17.94
N TYR A 987 -12.97 53.10 -18.66
CA TYR A 987 -11.72 53.36 -19.38
C TYR A 987 -11.87 54.48 -20.41
N LEU A 988 -12.91 54.48 -21.24
CA LEU A 988 -13.14 55.53 -22.23
C LEU A 988 -13.45 56.91 -21.62
N CYS A 989 -13.79 56.97 -20.31
CA CYS A 989 -14.04 58.22 -19.59
C CYS A 989 -12.85 58.73 -18.77
N ALA A 990 -11.82 57.90 -18.53
CA ALA A 990 -10.72 58.22 -17.62
C ALA A 990 -9.61 59.15 -18.20
N PRO A 991 -9.20 59.08 -19.48
CA PRO A 991 -8.13 59.91 -20.03
C PRO A 991 -8.56 61.38 -20.29
N PRO A 992 -7.77 62.39 -19.88
CA PRO A 992 -8.11 63.81 -20.07
C PRO A 992 -8.23 64.25 -21.53
N ALA A 993 -7.42 63.66 -22.43
CA ALA A 993 -7.39 64.02 -23.86
C ALA A 993 -8.63 63.57 -24.65
N HIS A 994 -9.45 62.67 -24.07
CA HIS A 994 -10.55 62.00 -24.79
C HIS A 994 -11.83 61.92 -23.98
N SER A 995 -11.97 62.77 -22.96
CA SER A 995 -13.19 62.89 -22.17
C SER A 995 -14.38 63.12 -23.10
N PRO A 996 -15.37 62.20 -23.14
CA PRO A 996 -16.55 62.35 -23.98
C PRO A 996 -17.24 63.69 -23.69
N ASN A 997 -17.83 64.31 -24.71
CA ASN A 997 -18.49 65.58 -24.50
C ASN A 997 -19.69 65.42 -23.52
N LYS A 998 -20.14 66.53 -22.93
CA LYS A 998 -21.20 66.52 -21.91
C LYS A 998 -22.52 65.91 -22.42
N LYS A 999 -22.82 66.04 -23.72
CA LYS A 999 -24.03 65.46 -24.35
C LYS A 999 -23.93 63.95 -24.42
N SER A 1000 -22.78 63.41 -24.86
CA SER A 1000 -22.52 61.98 -24.98
C SER A 1000 -22.40 61.30 -23.62
N LEU A 1001 -21.80 61.96 -22.61
CA LEU A 1001 -21.82 61.52 -21.21
C LEU A 1001 -23.25 61.44 -20.65
N ARG A 1002 -24.11 62.43 -20.95
CA ARG A 1002 -25.50 62.43 -20.50
C ARG A 1002 -26.33 61.32 -21.16
N ILE A 1003 -26.08 61.04 -22.45
CA ILE A 1003 -26.69 59.91 -23.15
C ILE A 1003 -26.25 58.58 -22.52
N ALA A 1004 -24.95 58.41 -22.26
CA ALA A 1004 -24.41 57.23 -21.61
C ALA A 1004 -24.95 57.05 -20.18
N PHE A 1005 -25.04 58.12 -19.38
CA PHE A 1005 -25.63 58.11 -18.04
C PHE A 1005 -27.11 57.68 -18.07
N ASN A 1006 -27.93 58.33 -18.89
CA ASN A 1006 -29.36 57.98 -19.02
C ASN A 1006 -29.53 56.52 -19.46
N LYS A 1007 -28.67 56.03 -20.36
CA LYS A 1007 -28.69 54.63 -20.82
C LYS A 1007 -28.25 53.66 -19.71
N ALA A 1008 -27.26 54.01 -18.90
CA ALA A 1008 -26.80 53.20 -17.77
C ALA A 1008 -27.89 53.07 -16.71
N VAL A 1009 -28.59 54.17 -16.39
CA VAL A 1009 -29.76 54.18 -15.49
C VAL A 1009 -30.89 53.35 -16.06
N SER A 1010 -31.25 53.53 -17.34
CA SER A 1010 -32.34 52.78 -17.97
C SER A 1010 -32.03 51.30 -18.21
N SER A 1011 -30.83 50.82 -17.91
CA SER A 1011 -30.41 49.42 -18.09
C SER A 1011 -29.88 48.77 -16.80
N ASP A 1012 -30.19 49.38 -15.65
CA ASP A 1012 -29.85 48.95 -14.29
C ASP A 1012 -28.34 48.77 -14.01
N GLN A 1013 -27.50 49.65 -14.59
CA GLN A 1013 -26.04 49.66 -14.35
C GLN A 1013 -25.67 50.70 -13.27
N ASN A 1014 -26.15 50.51 -12.04
CA ASN A 1014 -26.08 51.51 -10.96
C ASN A 1014 -24.66 52.04 -10.69
N GLU A 1015 -23.66 51.16 -10.50
CA GLU A 1015 -22.28 51.59 -10.25
C GLU A 1015 -21.62 52.34 -11.42
N LEU A 1016 -22.05 52.06 -12.65
CA LEU A 1016 -21.56 52.78 -13.82
C LEU A 1016 -22.27 54.12 -13.96
N ALA A 1017 -23.57 54.17 -13.64
CA ALA A 1017 -24.34 55.41 -13.61
C ALA A 1017 -23.80 56.37 -12.54
N ASP A 1018 -23.44 55.87 -11.36
CA ASP A 1018 -22.79 56.66 -10.30
C ASP A 1018 -21.46 57.25 -10.78
N TYR A 1019 -20.60 56.42 -11.38
CA TYR A 1019 -19.34 56.88 -11.96
C TYR A 1019 -19.53 57.92 -13.09
N LEU A 1020 -20.46 57.67 -14.02
CA LEU A 1020 -20.75 58.61 -15.11
C LEU A 1020 -21.35 59.92 -14.60
N SER A 1021 -22.13 59.86 -13.51
CA SER A 1021 -22.66 61.03 -12.79
C SER A 1021 -21.54 61.86 -12.18
N GLU A 1022 -20.60 61.21 -11.47
CA GLU A 1022 -19.41 61.86 -10.92
C GLU A 1022 -18.56 62.54 -12.01
N GLN A 1023 -18.34 61.88 -13.16
CA GLN A 1023 -17.62 62.47 -14.30
C GLN A 1023 -18.38 63.63 -14.96
N LEU A 1024 -19.72 63.65 -14.88
CA LEU A 1024 -20.56 64.77 -15.32
C LEU A 1024 -20.45 65.98 -14.39
N HIS A 1025 -20.12 65.76 -13.11
CA HIS A 1025 -20.06 66.76 -12.05
C HIS A 1025 -18.64 67.25 -11.72
N SER A 1026 -17.58 66.46 -11.99
CA SER A 1026 -16.18 66.80 -11.72
C SER A 1026 -15.66 68.03 -12.49
N LYS A 1027 -16.26 68.38 -13.64
CA LYS A 1027 -15.91 69.59 -14.42
C LYS A 1027 -16.39 70.93 -13.80
N LYS A 1028 -16.91 70.94 -12.56
CA LYS A 1028 -17.34 72.18 -11.86
C LYS A 1028 -16.24 72.90 -11.05
N SER A 1029 -15.05 72.34 -10.82
CA SER A 1029 -14.11 72.91 -9.83
C SER A 1029 -12.88 73.66 -10.37
N HIS A 1030 -12.79 73.97 -11.66
CA HIS A 1030 -11.66 74.77 -12.21
C HIS A 1030 -12.13 76.11 -12.78
N GLN A 1031 -12.87 76.88 -11.97
CA GLN A 1031 -13.06 78.33 -12.18
C GLN A 1031 -13.68 78.95 -10.93
N LYS A 1032 -12.84 79.25 -9.92
CA LYS A 1032 -12.93 80.38 -8.96
C LYS A 1032 -12.10 80.11 -7.71
N LYS A 1033 -10.88 80.65 -7.68
CA LYS A 1033 -10.33 81.45 -6.58
C LYS A 1033 -8.88 81.85 -6.89
N THR A 1034 -8.72 83.06 -7.41
CA THR A 1034 -7.91 84.08 -6.76
C THR A 1034 -8.41 85.43 -7.23
N ASP A 1035 -8.92 86.18 -6.26
CA ASP A 1035 -9.27 87.60 -6.31
C ASP A 1035 -8.05 88.43 -6.78
N SER A 1036 -8.27 89.48 -7.58
CA SER A 1036 -8.29 90.91 -7.21
C SER A 1036 -7.18 91.55 -8.05
N GLU A 1037 -7.40 92.53 -8.91
CA GLU A 1037 -7.84 93.89 -8.59
C GLU A 1037 -7.99 94.69 -9.90
N LEU A 1038 -8.85 95.72 -9.83
CA LEU A 1038 -8.85 96.97 -10.62
C LEU A 1038 -9.54 97.03 -12.00
N ASP A 1039 -10.62 97.83 -11.98
CA ASP A 1039 -10.94 98.95 -12.86
C ASP A 1039 -11.36 98.73 -14.33
N ASP A 1040 -12.66 98.95 -14.52
CA ASP A 1040 -13.26 100.11 -15.20
C ASP A 1040 -14.08 99.88 -16.49
N SER A 1041 -15.32 100.36 -16.37
CA SER A 1041 -16.15 101.04 -17.37
C SER A 1041 -16.73 100.31 -18.60
N SER A 1042 -18.07 100.42 -18.65
CA SER A 1042 -18.93 100.78 -19.80
C SER A 1042 -19.12 99.72 -20.90
N ASP A 1043 -20.35 99.18 -21.02
CA ASP A 1043 -21.35 99.57 -22.04
C ASP A 1043 -21.13 98.78 -23.36
N THR A 1044 -22.09 98.14 -24.03
CA THR A 1044 -23.54 98.30 -24.11
C THR A 1044 -24.18 97.13 -24.87
N HIS A 1045 -25.44 96.86 -24.51
CA HIS A 1045 -26.61 96.48 -25.32
C HIS A 1045 -26.79 95.14 -26.07
N HIS A 1046 -27.84 94.46 -25.58
CA HIS A 1046 -29.02 93.85 -26.24
C HIS A 1046 -28.80 92.69 -27.21
N GLU A 1047 -29.28 91.47 -26.90
CA GLU A 1047 -30.68 90.98 -26.95
C GLU A 1047 -31.24 90.80 -28.38
N PRO A 1048 -32.25 89.94 -28.63
CA PRO A 1048 -32.83 88.89 -27.78
C PRO A 1048 -33.22 87.59 -28.55
N GLU A 1049 -33.91 86.70 -27.83
CA GLU A 1049 -35.10 85.94 -28.26
C GLU A 1049 -34.95 84.80 -29.30
N MET A 1050 -35.66 83.67 -29.24
CA MET A 1050 -36.49 82.99 -28.24
C MET A 1050 -36.99 81.69 -28.92
N ASP A 1051 -37.26 80.66 -28.10
CA ASP A 1051 -38.38 79.70 -28.21
C ASP A 1051 -38.65 78.86 -29.47
N ASN A 1052 -39.40 77.75 -29.41
CA ASN A 1052 -39.70 76.67 -28.45
C ASN A 1052 -40.70 75.76 -29.23
N ILE A 1053 -41.17 74.69 -28.57
CA ILE A 1053 -42.42 73.93 -28.83
C ILE A 1053 -42.26 72.79 -29.86
N LEU A 1054 -42.19 71.50 -29.47
CA LEU A 1054 -43.25 70.52 -29.08
C LEU A 1054 -44.22 70.22 -30.27
N GLU A 1055 -44.72 69.02 -30.61
CA GLU A 1055 -45.26 67.86 -29.88
C GLU A 1055 -45.30 66.57 -30.77
N LEU A 1056 -45.57 65.40 -30.13
CA LEU A 1056 -46.32 64.14 -30.46
C LEU A 1056 -46.83 63.85 -31.91
N ASP A 1057 -47.12 62.64 -32.44
CA ASP A 1057 -47.63 61.36 -31.91
C ASP A 1057 -47.67 60.22 -33.01
N SER A 1058 -47.64 58.94 -32.60
CA SER A 1058 -48.39 57.73 -33.09
C SER A 1058 -48.30 57.01 -34.49
N PHE A 1059 -48.63 55.68 -34.47
CA PHE A 1059 -49.08 54.67 -35.50
C PHE A 1059 -48.06 54.08 -36.53
N SER A 1060 -48.15 52.88 -37.14
CA SER A 1060 -48.93 51.60 -37.06
C SER A 1060 -48.31 50.57 -38.08
N GLU A 1061 -48.83 49.33 -38.09
CA GLU A 1061 -48.58 48.13 -38.92
C GLU A 1061 -48.31 48.25 -40.45
N THR A 1062 -47.64 47.24 -41.05
CA THR A 1062 -48.19 46.32 -42.08
C THR A 1062 -47.17 45.25 -42.55
N ASP A 1063 -47.68 44.03 -42.79
CA ASP A 1063 -47.05 42.89 -43.49
C ASP A 1063 -47.07 43.06 -45.02
N LEU A 1064 -46.24 42.31 -45.76
CA LEU A 1064 -46.55 41.74 -47.09
C LEU A 1064 -45.54 40.62 -47.47
N GLU A 1065 -45.98 39.75 -48.37
CA GLU A 1065 -45.68 38.32 -48.52
C GLU A 1065 -45.01 38.02 -49.90
N ILE A 1066 -44.61 36.74 -50.11
CA ILE A 1066 -44.63 35.95 -51.39
C ILE A 1066 -43.36 35.76 -52.28
N ASP A 1067 -43.03 34.45 -52.41
CA ASP A 1067 -42.56 33.58 -53.53
C ASP A 1067 -41.26 33.83 -54.35
N ASP A 1068 -40.38 32.82 -54.47
CA ASP A 1068 -40.46 31.74 -55.48
C ASP A 1068 -39.22 30.80 -55.50
N ILE A 1069 -39.45 29.53 -55.83
CA ILE A 1069 -38.46 28.44 -56.08
C ILE A 1069 -38.39 28.17 -57.60
N PRO A 1070 -37.27 27.69 -58.18
CA PRO A 1070 -37.20 26.26 -58.63
C PRO A 1070 -35.78 25.67 -58.46
N ILE A 1071 -35.54 24.53 -57.80
CA ILE A 1071 -35.62 23.10 -58.23
C ILE A 1071 -35.27 22.82 -59.71
N ILE A 1072 -34.22 21.99 -59.91
CA ILE A 1072 -34.08 20.76 -60.73
C ILE A 1072 -32.61 20.33 -60.55
N ASP A 1073 -32.21 19.21 -59.94
CA ASP A 1073 -32.56 17.78 -60.07
C ASP A 1073 -31.70 17.01 -61.11
N ASN A 1074 -31.49 15.74 -60.80
CA ASN A 1074 -30.73 14.66 -61.46
C ASN A 1074 -29.23 14.51 -61.06
N SER A 1075 -28.83 13.47 -60.32
CA SER A 1075 -29.06 12.01 -60.43
C SER A 1075 -28.35 11.36 -61.63
N LEU A 1076 -27.68 10.22 -61.34
CA LEU A 1076 -27.26 9.07 -62.16
C LEU A 1076 -25.86 8.60 -61.68
N THR A 1077 -25.72 7.63 -60.76
CA THR A 1077 -25.80 6.15 -60.90
C THR A 1077 -25.09 5.55 -62.13
N ILE A 1078 -24.26 4.52 -61.88
CA ILE A 1078 -24.15 3.20 -62.56
C ILE A 1078 -22.85 2.52 -62.02
N ASP A 1079 -22.99 1.45 -61.22
CA ASP A 1079 -22.68 0.01 -61.49
C ASP A 1079 -21.22 -0.30 -61.86
N SER A 1080 -20.58 -1.42 -61.55
CA SER A 1080 -20.79 -2.72 -60.88
C SER A 1080 -19.36 -3.30 -60.67
N GLY A 1081 -19.03 -4.26 -59.81
CA GLY A 1081 -19.76 -5.47 -59.47
C GLY A 1081 -19.09 -6.28 -58.35
N THR A 1082 -19.92 -7.21 -57.91
CA THR A 1082 -19.87 -8.33 -56.95
C THR A 1082 -18.66 -9.25 -56.93
N GLU A 1083 -18.34 -9.76 -55.73
CA GLU A 1083 -18.46 -11.19 -55.32
C GLU A 1083 -18.29 -11.22 -53.77
N SER A 1084 -19.37 -11.31 -53.00
CA SER A 1084 -20.16 -12.49 -52.58
C SER A 1084 -19.79 -13.00 -51.17
N ASP A 1085 -20.65 -12.61 -50.21
CA ASP A 1085 -21.33 -13.40 -49.17
C ASP A 1085 -20.57 -14.34 -48.19
N PRO A 1086 -21.15 -14.68 -47.01
CA PRO A 1086 -22.39 -14.17 -46.39
C PRO A 1086 -22.32 -13.89 -44.86
N ASP A 1087 -23.26 -13.04 -44.42
CA ASP A 1087 -24.23 -13.18 -43.32
C ASP A 1087 -23.84 -13.80 -41.96
N SER A 1088 -24.36 -13.37 -40.82
CA SER A 1088 -25.54 -12.54 -40.53
C SER A 1088 -25.48 -12.01 -39.10
N ASP A 1089 -25.89 -10.74 -39.00
CA ASP A 1089 -26.72 -10.11 -37.98
C ASP A 1089 -27.13 -10.90 -36.72
N VAL A 1090 -27.10 -10.21 -35.58
CA VAL A 1090 -28.30 -9.54 -35.04
C VAL A 1090 -27.95 -8.81 -33.73
N ASN A 1091 -28.29 -7.51 -33.71
CA ASN A 1091 -28.65 -6.66 -32.57
C ASN A 1091 -27.93 -6.84 -31.23
N GLN A 1092 -27.20 -5.79 -30.79
CA GLN A 1092 -27.23 -5.46 -29.37
C GLN A 1092 -27.21 -3.95 -29.11
N ALA A 1093 -28.36 -3.51 -28.60
CA ALA A 1093 -28.59 -2.26 -27.92
C ALA A 1093 -27.54 -1.97 -26.85
N SER A 1094 -27.40 -0.67 -26.57
CA SER A 1094 -26.80 -0.07 -25.38
C SER A 1094 -27.06 -0.91 -24.11
N LYS A 1095 -26.07 -1.69 -23.68
CA LYS A 1095 -26.09 -2.38 -22.39
C LYS A 1095 -25.35 -1.55 -21.35
N VAL A 1096 -26.16 -0.95 -20.49
CA VAL A 1096 -25.90 -0.59 -19.10
C VAL A 1096 -25.09 -1.70 -18.40
N GLY A 1097 -24.22 -1.29 -17.48
CA GLY A 1097 -23.26 -2.11 -16.75
C GLY A 1097 -23.76 -3.48 -16.32
N ILE A 1098 -22.91 -4.48 -16.53
CA ILE A 1098 -23.10 -5.85 -16.08
C ILE A 1098 -23.15 -5.88 -14.53
N PRO A 1099 -24.11 -6.56 -13.88
CA PRO A 1099 -24.19 -6.62 -12.42
C PRO A 1099 -23.01 -7.39 -11.81
N LEU A 1100 -22.51 -6.89 -10.67
CA LEU A 1100 -21.37 -7.38 -9.88
C LEU A 1100 -21.58 -8.74 -9.17
N THR A 1101 -22.48 -9.60 -9.65
CA THR A 1101 -22.87 -10.86 -8.98
C THR A 1101 -21.82 -11.99 -9.04
N LYS A 1102 -20.67 -11.79 -9.70
CA LYS A 1102 -19.59 -12.81 -9.81
C LYS A 1102 -18.33 -12.51 -8.98
N HIS A 1103 -18.31 -11.46 -8.18
CA HIS A 1103 -17.14 -11.04 -7.41
C HIS A 1103 -17.26 -11.35 -5.91
N GLY A 1104 -17.42 -12.63 -5.55
CA GLY A 1104 -17.05 -13.09 -4.21
C GLY A 1104 -15.55 -12.88 -4.05
N LEU A 1105 -15.18 -11.74 -3.46
CA LEU A 1105 -13.85 -11.14 -3.59
C LEU A 1105 -12.76 -12.00 -2.96
N PHE A 1106 -13.03 -12.71 -1.86
CA PHE A 1106 -12.06 -13.63 -1.24
C PHE A 1106 -12.77 -14.80 -0.56
N LYS A 1107 -12.16 -15.99 -0.55
CA LYS A 1107 -12.53 -17.08 0.37
C LYS A 1107 -11.41 -17.16 1.40
N ALA A 1108 -11.52 -16.42 2.50
CA ALA A 1108 -10.77 -16.79 3.69
C ALA A 1108 -11.39 -18.11 4.19
N LYS A 1109 -10.65 -19.21 4.15
CA LYS A 1109 -10.97 -20.35 5.01
C LYS A 1109 -10.85 -19.81 6.43
N ILE A 1110 -11.99 -19.70 7.11
CA ILE A 1110 -12.04 -19.61 8.58
C ILE A 1110 -11.13 -20.74 9.08
N GLN A 1111 -10.12 -20.40 9.88
CA GLN A 1111 -9.44 -21.38 10.73
C GLN A 1111 -10.49 -21.98 11.65
N ARG A 1112 -11.14 -23.05 11.18
CA ARG A 1112 -11.56 -24.11 12.07
C ARG A 1112 -10.30 -24.92 12.29
N ASN A 1113 -9.84 -24.97 13.54
CA ASN A 1113 -8.86 -25.93 13.99
C ASN A 1113 -9.22 -27.30 13.41
N VAL A 1114 -8.43 -27.74 12.44
CA VAL A 1114 -8.32 -29.14 12.04
C VAL A 1114 -6.82 -29.43 12.09
N PRO A 1115 -6.39 -30.52 12.76
CA PRO A 1115 -4.99 -30.75 13.06
C PRO A 1115 -4.17 -31.05 11.80
N SER A 1116 -2.90 -30.67 11.88
CA SER A 1116 -1.76 -31.08 11.05
C SER A 1116 -1.90 -32.45 10.37
N VAL A 1117 -1.77 -32.49 9.03
CA VAL A 1117 -0.93 -33.45 8.27
C VAL A 1117 -0.65 -32.85 6.87
N SER A 1118 0.59 -32.40 6.65
CA SER A 1118 1.40 -32.76 5.47
C SER A 1118 2.85 -32.39 5.79
N GLU A 1119 3.66 -33.39 6.13
CA GLU A 1119 5.07 -33.30 6.53
C GLU A 1119 6.05 -32.96 5.39
N ASP A 1120 5.61 -32.49 4.22
CA ASP A 1120 6.49 -32.36 3.04
C ASP A 1120 6.98 -30.93 2.72
N PHE A 1121 6.87 -29.96 3.62
CA PHE A 1121 7.28 -28.56 3.32
C PHE A 1121 8.15 -27.86 4.37
N VAL A 1122 8.64 -28.59 5.39
CA VAL A 1122 9.56 -28.04 6.42
C VAL A 1122 10.96 -28.67 6.37
N GLU A 1123 11.16 -29.75 5.62
CA GLU A 1123 12.48 -30.43 5.55
C GLU A 1123 13.52 -29.75 4.65
N SER A 1124 13.18 -28.72 3.88
CA SER A 1124 14.13 -28.02 2.99
C SER A 1124 14.78 -26.76 3.57
N MET A 1125 14.46 -26.37 4.80
CA MET A 1125 15.12 -25.26 5.51
C MET A 1125 15.96 -25.68 6.71
N LEU A 1126 16.08 -26.98 6.99
CA LEU A 1126 16.93 -27.51 8.06
C LEU A 1126 17.96 -28.56 7.60
N LEU A 1127 18.15 -28.71 6.28
CA LEU A 1127 19.28 -29.44 5.70
C LEU A 1127 19.88 -28.64 4.54
N ASP A 1128 20.77 -27.71 4.85
CA ASP A 1128 21.76 -27.14 3.91
C ASP A 1128 22.95 -26.46 4.62
#